data_AF-A0A520Q740-F1
#
_entry.id   AF-A0A520Q740-F1
#
_cell.length_a   1.000
_cell.length_b   1.000
_cell.length_c   1.000
_cell.angle_alpha   90.00
_cell.angle_beta   90.00
_cell.angle_gamma   90.00
#
_symmetry.space_group_name_H-M   'P 1'
#
loop_
_entity.id
_entity.type
_entity.pdbx_description
1 polymer ?
#
loop_
_entity_poly.entity_id
_entity_poly.type
_entity_poly.pdbx_seq_one_letter_code
_entity_poly.pdbx_strand_id
1 'polypeptide(L)'
;MLVRSALEDCFLEMEFLMSLLSVIAFSLFAQDGAIRDALATVDDETREFHEHIVVLSSQWMDGRLPGTPGMERAKDYFEHHLRAVGLQPAVEPRTGHPGGYRHPFSLGTDFIRSGQAMATVVNGELDEFRGETDFMLTGMGSGTDGFAGQAVFVGYGLEVEGRDYTNFSEDTDLAGKVAVFFRFEPMDENGESQWSNRRWSRDASFANKIAAVGSRNPAAIVILNPPNCSDDRAGSMIAATQRLTSRFPVYMCSIDAGDRLLRALDSDGRTAAEFRTLADQGSGPIELTNGMITLEGTIEEQQQWGENVVGLLPGRGELAEQAIVVGGHLDHLGKGDFGSRRGAGQLHPGADDNASGSAGILMIAKSMAKAYEDLPEDQPARSILFVGFSAEESGLNGSRAFVDDPIWPLSDVSLMTNFDMIGRAIDGKVQVAGADTGVGLRGIVEASVENCPLEVTLPSRSPGASDHTSFLSREIPALFGITENFHDDYHTPDDTSDKINFVAGMQMTRLFADIIQSAALLPDRTSWVPRSERGSRRSANNDTPSRSSIRVRFGIRPDSYDDDLTGILVGGVTEGGSAEEAGVQAGDLLVGWNENTVENVRGWMELLREHDPGDVVAITVVRDGKTMQLKARLQGRDTEG
;
A
#
# COMPACT_ATOMS: atom_id res chain seq x y z
N MET A 1 -51.02 39.00 -41.19
CA MET A 1 -51.41 38.54 -39.83
C MET A 1 -50.45 37.48 -39.31
N LEU A 2 -50.20 36.39 -40.05
CA LEU A 2 -49.30 35.29 -39.62
C LEU A 2 -47.83 35.72 -39.34
N VAL A 3 -47.26 36.63 -40.14
CA VAL A 3 -45.87 37.11 -39.92
C VAL A 3 -45.74 38.01 -38.68
N ARG A 4 -46.83 38.69 -38.27
CA ARG A 4 -46.80 39.60 -37.11
C ARG A 4 -46.84 38.82 -35.79
N SER A 5 -47.63 37.75 -35.75
CA SER A 5 -47.70 36.80 -34.61
C SER A 5 -46.35 36.13 -34.37
N ALA A 6 -45.70 35.62 -35.44
CA ALA A 6 -44.42 34.93 -35.30
C ALA A 6 -43.27 35.84 -34.83
N LEU A 7 -43.34 37.15 -35.14
CA LEU A 7 -42.37 38.13 -34.65
C LEU A 7 -42.63 38.51 -33.19
N GLU A 8 -43.88 38.61 -32.74
CA GLU A 8 -44.22 38.86 -31.33
C GLU A 8 -43.81 37.70 -30.43
N ASP A 9 -44.03 36.45 -30.86
CA ASP A 9 -43.61 35.25 -30.12
C ASP A 9 -42.08 35.16 -29.99
N CYS A 10 -41.34 35.52 -31.05
CA CYS A 10 -39.87 35.52 -31.04
C CYS A 10 -39.28 36.63 -30.14
N PHE A 11 -39.96 37.78 -30.04
CA PHE A 11 -39.58 38.84 -29.10
C PHE A 11 -39.83 38.45 -27.63
N LEU A 12 -40.94 37.77 -27.34
CA LEU A 12 -41.24 37.25 -25.99
C LEU A 12 -40.25 36.15 -25.57
N GLU A 13 -39.86 35.26 -26.48
CA GLU A 13 -38.83 34.24 -26.21
C GLU A 13 -37.46 34.89 -25.93
N MET A 14 -37.09 35.96 -26.65
CA MET A 14 -35.85 36.69 -26.40
C MET A 14 -35.84 37.42 -25.06
N GLU A 15 -36.95 38.06 -24.67
CA GLU A 15 -37.07 38.70 -23.34
C GLU A 15 -37.02 37.67 -22.21
N PHE A 16 -37.64 36.51 -22.39
CA PHE A 16 -37.57 35.41 -21.43
C PHE A 16 -36.14 34.86 -21.30
N LEU A 17 -35.43 34.68 -22.41
CA LEU A 17 -34.04 34.21 -22.41
C LEU A 17 -33.09 35.23 -21.75
N MET A 18 -33.28 36.53 -22.01
CA MET A 18 -32.49 37.58 -21.38
C MET A 18 -32.79 37.72 -19.88
N SER A 19 -34.04 37.53 -19.46
CA SER A 19 -34.44 37.48 -18.05
C SER A 19 -33.84 36.27 -17.34
N LEU A 20 -33.85 35.10 -17.99
CA LEU A 20 -33.22 33.89 -17.46
C LEU A 20 -31.70 34.04 -17.32
N LEU A 21 -31.03 34.61 -18.33
CA LEU A 21 -29.59 34.90 -18.29
C LEU A 21 -29.23 35.91 -17.20
N SER A 22 -30.07 36.91 -16.97
CA SER A 22 -29.84 37.88 -15.89
C SER A 22 -30.13 37.29 -14.50
N VAL A 23 -31.09 36.39 -14.34
CA VAL A 23 -31.31 35.64 -13.09
C VAL A 23 -30.15 34.67 -12.81
N ILE A 24 -29.64 33.97 -13.82
CA ILE A 24 -28.48 33.06 -13.70
C ILE A 24 -27.21 33.87 -13.36
N ALA A 25 -26.98 35.01 -14.03
CA ALA A 25 -25.87 35.89 -13.69
C ALA A 25 -25.99 36.44 -12.26
N PHE A 26 -27.19 36.86 -11.83
CA PHE A 26 -27.42 37.38 -10.47
C PHE A 26 -27.25 36.31 -9.39
N SER A 27 -27.61 35.06 -9.68
CA SER A 27 -27.43 33.94 -8.74
C SER A 27 -25.97 33.48 -8.65
N LEU A 28 -25.21 33.55 -9.75
CA LEU A 28 -23.74 33.37 -9.74
C LEU A 28 -23.04 34.47 -8.92
N PHE A 29 -23.40 35.75 -9.12
CA PHE A 29 -22.84 36.86 -8.33
C PHE A 29 -23.27 36.84 -6.85
N ALA A 30 -24.48 36.36 -6.53
CA ALA A 30 -24.97 36.24 -5.16
C ALA A 30 -24.32 35.07 -4.39
N GLN A 31 -24.02 33.95 -5.06
CA GLN A 31 -23.24 32.86 -4.46
C GLN A 31 -21.79 33.26 -4.19
N ASP A 32 -21.18 34.03 -5.10
CA ASP A 32 -19.82 34.57 -4.92
C ASP A 32 -19.73 35.50 -3.69
N GLY A 33 -20.77 36.30 -3.44
CA GLY A 33 -20.87 37.14 -2.24
C GLY A 33 -21.00 36.34 -0.94
N ALA A 34 -21.82 35.29 -0.92
CA ALA A 34 -22.05 34.48 0.28
C ALA A 34 -20.83 33.62 0.68
N ILE A 35 -20.12 33.05 -0.30
CA ILE A 35 -18.86 32.30 -0.05
C ILE A 35 -17.77 33.25 0.41
N ARG A 36 -17.64 34.41 -0.23
CA ARG A 36 -16.70 35.46 0.18
C ARG A 36 -16.97 35.97 1.59
N ASP A 37 -18.23 36.22 1.93
CA ASP A 37 -18.62 36.70 3.27
C ASP A 37 -18.40 35.60 4.32
N ALA A 38 -18.68 34.32 4.00
CA ALA A 38 -18.38 33.19 4.88
C ALA A 38 -16.86 33.00 5.11
N LEU A 39 -16.05 33.10 4.04
CA LEU A 39 -14.59 33.08 4.16
C LEU A 39 -14.05 34.32 4.91
N ALA A 40 -14.72 35.46 4.82
CA ALA A 40 -14.36 36.65 5.58
C ALA A 40 -14.64 36.50 7.09
N THR A 41 -15.49 35.56 7.49
CA THR A 41 -15.79 35.26 8.92
C THR A 41 -14.83 34.28 9.57
N VAL A 42 -14.02 33.55 8.79
CA VAL A 42 -12.95 32.68 9.32
C VAL A 42 -11.63 33.44 9.42
N ASP A 43 -10.82 33.07 10.40
CA ASP A 43 -9.53 33.69 10.64
C ASP A 43 -8.51 33.40 9.52
N ASP A 44 -7.46 34.23 9.45
CA ASP A 44 -6.47 34.19 8.39
C ASP A 44 -5.75 32.84 8.29
N GLU A 45 -5.43 32.19 9.42
CA GLU A 45 -4.76 30.88 9.44
C GLU A 45 -5.67 29.79 8.89
N THR A 46 -6.95 29.81 9.26
CA THR A 46 -7.95 28.87 8.74
C THR A 46 -8.13 29.02 7.22
N ARG A 47 -8.04 30.25 6.69
CA ARG A 47 -8.05 30.47 5.23
C ARG A 47 -6.79 29.94 4.55
N GLU A 48 -5.61 30.22 5.11
CA GLU A 48 -4.33 29.75 4.56
C GLU A 48 -4.24 28.22 4.57
N PHE A 49 -4.71 27.57 5.64
CA PHE A 49 -4.85 26.12 5.70
C PHE A 49 -5.70 25.57 4.55
N HIS A 50 -6.87 26.18 4.30
CA HIS A 50 -7.72 25.79 3.18
C HIS A 50 -7.05 26.02 1.82
N GLU A 51 -6.32 27.12 1.64
CA GLU A 51 -5.58 27.42 0.40
C GLU A 51 -4.52 26.35 0.11
N HIS A 52 -3.78 25.89 1.13
CA HIS A 52 -2.83 24.78 0.97
C HIS A 52 -3.51 23.51 0.45
N ILE A 53 -4.66 23.15 1.02
CA ILE A 53 -5.42 21.96 0.60
C ILE A 53 -5.86 22.09 -0.85
N VAL A 54 -6.46 23.23 -1.22
CA VAL A 54 -6.93 23.48 -2.59
C VAL A 54 -5.79 23.39 -3.60
N VAL A 55 -4.60 23.91 -3.27
CA VAL A 55 -3.44 23.85 -4.16
C VAL A 55 -2.91 22.41 -4.26
N LEU A 56 -2.69 21.75 -3.13
CA LEU A 56 -2.14 20.40 -3.09
C LEU A 56 -3.07 19.39 -3.78
N SER A 57 -4.38 19.51 -3.61
CA SER A 57 -5.39 18.65 -4.25
C SER A 57 -5.87 19.18 -5.61
N SER A 58 -5.20 20.15 -6.21
CA SER A 58 -5.59 20.67 -7.52
C SER A 58 -5.28 19.69 -8.65
N GLN A 59 -5.97 19.84 -9.78
CA GLN A 59 -5.66 19.09 -11.00
C GLN A 59 -4.23 19.31 -11.49
N TRP A 60 -3.62 20.45 -11.15
CA TRP A 60 -2.22 20.72 -11.47
C TRP A 60 -1.25 19.85 -10.69
N MET A 61 -1.60 19.37 -9.50
CA MET A 61 -0.76 18.42 -8.77
C MET A 61 -0.90 16.98 -9.28
N ASP A 62 -1.81 16.73 -10.24
CA ASP A 62 -1.99 15.47 -10.97
C ASP A 62 -2.01 14.22 -10.08
N GLY A 63 -2.59 14.35 -8.88
CA GLY A 63 -2.75 13.28 -7.89
C GLY A 63 -1.45 12.84 -7.21
N ARG A 64 -0.36 13.59 -7.36
CA ARG A 64 0.87 13.47 -6.54
C ARG A 64 1.49 12.07 -6.48
N LEU A 65 1.39 11.30 -7.56
CA LEU A 65 1.99 9.97 -7.61
C LEU A 65 3.52 10.03 -7.64
N PRO A 66 4.27 9.27 -6.82
CA PRO A 66 5.73 9.26 -6.84
C PRO A 66 6.29 9.02 -8.25
N GLY A 67 7.35 9.75 -8.60
CA GLY A 67 7.97 9.70 -9.93
C GLY A 67 7.23 10.48 -11.02
N THR A 68 6.07 11.08 -10.73
CA THR A 68 5.33 11.92 -11.70
C THR A 68 5.66 13.40 -11.59
N PRO A 69 5.44 14.21 -12.65
CA PRO A 69 5.56 15.66 -12.57
C PRO A 69 4.64 16.31 -11.52
N GLY A 70 3.51 15.66 -11.19
CA GLY A 70 2.59 16.11 -10.16
C GLY A 70 3.22 16.08 -8.77
N MET A 71 3.89 14.97 -8.44
CA MET A 71 4.62 14.85 -7.17
C MET A 71 5.81 15.80 -7.10
N GLU A 72 6.54 16.03 -8.19
CA GLU A 72 7.60 17.06 -8.21
C GLU A 72 7.09 18.45 -7.83
N ARG A 73 5.93 18.85 -8.38
CA ARG A 73 5.30 20.13 -8.02
C ARG A 73 4.87 20.17 -6.56
N ALA A 74 4.32 19.09 -6.02
CA ALA A 74 3.94 19.01 -4.62
C ALA A 74 5.16 19.14 -3.70
N LYS A 75 6.26 18.46 -4.03
CA LYS A 75 7.53 18.56 -3.33
C LYS A 75 8.10 19.99 -3.37
N ASP A 76 8.10 20.65 -4.53
CA ASP A 76 8.57 22.03 -4.69
C ASP A 76 7.72 23.01 -3.89
N TYR A 77 6.40 22.81 -3.90
CA TYR A 77 5.46 23.59 -3.10
C TYR A 77 5.73 23.45 -1.61
N PHE A 78 5.86 22.21 -1.12
CA PHE A 78 6.13 21.94 0.29
C PHE A 78 7.46 22.54 0.73
N GLU A 79 8.55 22.32 -0.03
CA GLU A 79 9.86 22.92 0.24
C GLU A 79 9.81 24.45 0.27
N HIS A 80 9.10 25.06 -0.69
CA HIS A 80 8.94 26.52 -0.74
C HIS A 80 8.35 27.07 0.56
N HIS A 81 7.29 26.44 1.07
CA HIS A 81 6.63 26.90 2.29
C HIS A 81 7.47 26.67 3.55
N LEU A 82 8.21 25.56 3.64
CA LEU A 82 9.17 25.36 4.74
C LEU A 82 10.26 26.45 4.71
N ARG A 83 10.82 26.75 3.54
CA ARG A 83 11.84 27.79 3.39
C ARG A 83 11.28 29.18 3.71
N ALA A 84 10.04 29.48 3.31
CA ALA A 84 9.41 30.77 3.52
C ALA A 84 9.23 31.11 5.02
N VAL A 85 9.07 30.10 5.88
CA VAL A 85 9.00 30.28 7.34
C VAL A 85 10.38 30.15 8.03
N GLY A 86 11.47 30.08 7.27
CA GLY A 86 12.83 30.13 7.79
C GLY A 86 13.44 28.80 8.23
N LEU A 87 12.79 27.67 7.94
CA LEU A 87 13.37 26.35 8.22
C LEU A 87 14.60 26.11 7.33
N GLN A 88 15.61 25.46 7.90
CA GLN A 88 16.87 25.12 7.24
C GLN A 88 16.77 23.78 6.49
N PRO A 89 17.59 23.54 5.46
CA PRO A 89 17.74 22.20 4.89
C PRO A 89 18.31 21.23 5.94
N ALA A 90 17.79 20.01 5.99
CA ALA A 90 18.24 18.99 6.96
C ALA A 90 19.10 17.88 6.34
N VAL A 91 19.12 17.75 5.00
CA VAL A 91 19.78 16.63 4.33
C VAL A 91 21.21 17.02 3.95
N GLU A 92 22.17 16.28 4.49
CA GLU A 92 23.58 16.46 4.17
C GLU A 92 23.93 16.01 2.74
N PRO A 93 24.94 16.61 2.10
CA PRO A 93 25.44 16.16 0.80
C PRO A 93 25.97 14.72 0.86
N ARG A 94 25.63 13.91 -0.15
CA ARG A 94 26.11 12.53 -0.32
C ARG A 94 26.49 12.26 -1.77
N THR A 95 27.16 11.13 -2.03
CA THR A 95 27.55 10.77 -3.41
C THR A 95 26.32 10.75 -4.32
N GLY A 96 26.32 11.59 -5.35
CA GLY A 96 25.21 11.71 -6.30
C GLY A 96 24.03 12.59 -5.84
N HIS A 97 24.08 13.21 -4.67
CA HIS A 97 23.03 14.11 -4.19
C HIS A 97 23.61 15.32 -3.42
N PRO A 98 23.29 16.57 -3.81
CA PRO A 98 23.95 17.77 -3.28
C PRO A 98 23.57 18.13 -1.83
N GLY A 99 22.65 17.39 -1.20
CA GLY A 99 22.03 17.77 0.08
C GLY A 99 20.89 18.78 -0.14
N GLY A 100 20.34 19.31 0.95
CA GLY A 100 19.23 20.28 0.91
C GLY A 100 18.00 19.82 1.67
N TYR A 101 16.82 20.08 1.11
CA TYR A 101 15.55 19.63 1.70
C TYR A 101 15.09 18.25 1.18
N ARG A 102 15.73 17.73 0.12
CA ARG A 102 15.32 16.46 -0.52
C ARG A 102 16.09 15.30 0.08
N HIS A 103 15.37 14.31 0.59
CA HIS A 103 15.92 13.07 1.14
C HIS A 103 15.61 11.91 0.19
N PRO A 104 16.52 11.57 -0.75
CA PRO A 104 16.26 10.52 -1.73
C PRO A 104 16.37 9.12 -1.15
N PHE A 105 15.60 8.18 -1.69
CA PHE A 105 15.65 6.76 -1.33
C PHE A 105 15.23 5.86 -2.50
N SER A 106 15.68 4.61 -2.47
CA SER A 106 15.35 3.60 -3.49
C SER A 106 13.90 3.14 -3.35
N LEU A 107 13.15 3.15 -4.45
CA LEU A 107 11.84 2.50 -4.57
C LEU A 107 11.93 1.09 -5.19
N GLY A 108 13.15 0.55 -5.29
CA GLY A 108 13.43 -0.70 -6.00
C GLY A 108 13.85 -0.47 -7.45
N THR A 109 13.86 -1.54 -8.22
CA THR A 109 14.34 -1.56 -9.60
C THR A 109 13.22 -2.02 -10.51
N ASP A 110 12.90 -1.20 -11.49
CA ASP A 110 12.05 -1.61 -12.60
C ASP A 110 12.87 -2.34 -13.65
N PHE A 111 12.28 -3.37 -14.24
CA PHE A 111 12.88 -4.13 -15.32
C PHE A 111 12.18 -3.76 -16.63
N ILE A 112 12.79 -2.85 -17.41
CA ILE A 112 12.29 -2.44 -18.72
C ILE A 112 12.62 -3.53 -19.73
N ARG A 113 11.60 -4.01 -20.44
CA ARG A 113 11.72 -5.03 -21.48
C ARG A 113 11.67 -4.36 -22.85
N SER A 114 12.53 -4.80 -23.76
CA SER A 114 12.56 -4.30 -25.14
C SER A 114 13.05 -5.38 -26.10
N GLY A 115 12.78 -5.20 -27.40
CA GLY A 115 13.33 -6.06 -28.45
C GLY A 115 12.90 -7.53 -28.41
N GLN A 116 11.77 -7.87 -27.77
CA GLN A 116 11.37 -9.27 -27.63
C GLN A 116 10.96 -9.91 -28.97
N ALA A 117 11.45 -11.11 -29.24
CA ALA A 117 11.06 -11.92 -30.39
C ALA A 117 10.99 -13.41 -30.00
N MET A 118 10.04 -14.13 -30.60
CA MET A 118 9.90 -15.58 -30.46
C MET A 118 9.43 -16.16 -31.79
N ALA A 119 10.06 -17.24 -32.23
CA ALA A 119 9.65 -18.00 -33.40
C ALA A 119 10.05 -19.48 -33.28
N THR A 120 9.30 -20.36 -33.93
CA THR A 120 9.74 -21.76 -34.15
C THR A 120 10.40 -21.88 -35.52
N VAL A 121 11.37 -22.79 -35.64
CA VAL A 121 12.05 -23.14 -36.88
C VAL A 121 11.86 -24.64 -37.13
N VAL A 122 11.03 -24.98 -38.11
CA VAL A 122 10.71 -26.36 -38.48
C VAL A 122 11.04 -26.53 -39.95
N ASN A 123 11.91 -27.50 -40.29
CA ASN A 123 12.37 -27.74 -41.67
C ASN A 123 12.95 -26.48 -42.38
N GLY A 124 13.48 -25.53 -41.62
CA GLY A 124 14.00 -24.26 -42.14
C GLY A 124 12.95 -23.18 -42.39
N GLU A 125 11.68 -23.45 -42.13
CA GLU A 125 10.61 -22.45 -42.15
C GLU A 125 10.47 -21.80 -40.77
N LEU A 126 10.44 -20.47 -40.75
CA LEU A 126 10.28 -19.65 -39.55
C LEU A 126 8.80 -19.32 -39.34
N ASP A 127 8.28 -19.62 -38.14
CA ASP A 127 6.91 -19.28 -37.74
C ASP A 127 6.94 -18.31 -36.55
N GLU A 128 6.64 -17.04 -36.79
CA GLU A 128 6.78 -15.95 -35.82
C GLU A 128 5.55 -15.82 -34.90
N PHE A 129 5.81 -15.46 -33.64
CA PHE A 129 4.80 -15.16 -32.62
C PHE A 129 4.74 -13.64 -32.39
N ARG A 130 3.55 -13.12 -32.10
CA ARG A 130 3.33 -11.69 -31.83
C ARG A 130 3.62 -11.37 -30.36
N GLY A 131 4.61 -10.53 -30.10
CA GLY A 131 4.89 -10.05 -28.74
C GLY A 131 3.68 -9.35 -28.10
N GLU A 132 3.57 -9.44 -26.78
CA GLU A 132 2.48 -8.91 -25.92
C GLU A 132 1.09 -9.52 -26.20
N THR A 133 0.94 -10.37 -27.22
CA THR A 133 -0.32 -11.07 -27.55
C THR A 133 -0.15 -12.58 -27.43
N ASP A 134 0.81 -13.14 -28.15
CA ASP A 134 1.10 -14.58 -28.17
C ASP A 134 2.06 -14.95 -27.04
N PHE A 135 3.04 -14.08 -26.77
CA PHE A 135 4.03 -14.31 -25.72
C PHE A 135 4.51 -12.98 -25.12
N MET A 136 5.15 -13.07 -23.97
CA MET A 136 5.93 -11.98 -23.40
C MET A 136 7.23 -12.48 -22.75
N LEU A 137 8.30 -11.68 -22.85
CA LEU A 137 9.47 -11.84 -21.98
C LEU A 137 9.06 -11.45 -20.55
N THR A 138 9.23 -12.35 -19.59
CA THR A 138 8.90 -12.07 -18.19
C THR A 138 10.09 -11.40 -17.51
N GLY A 139 9.85 -10.45 -16.60
CA GLY A 139 10.91 -9.90 -15.75
C GLY A 139 11.34 -10.84 -14.61
N MET A 140 10.98 -12.13 -14.68
CA MET A 140 11.42 -13.16 -13.73
C MET A 140 12.80 -13.72 -14.09
N GLY A 141 13.26 -13.52 -15.34
CA GLY A 141 14.54 -14.01 -15.85
C GLY A 141 15.38 -12.90 -16.47
N SER A 142 16.58 -13.25 -16.93
CA SER A 142 17.46 -12.31 -17.64
C SER A 142 16.96 -12.00 -19.06
N GLY A 143 17.52 -10.97 -19.70
CA GLY A 143 17.43 -10.84 -21.16
C GLY A 143 18.36 -11.79 -21.92
N THR A 144 18.24 -11.80 -23.24
CA THR A 144 19.15 -12.46 -24.19
C THR A 144 19.22 -11.67 -25.50
N ASP A 145 20.42 -11.55 -26.07
CA ASP A 145 20.67 -10.92 -27.39
C ASP A 145 20.25 -11.82 -28.57
N GLY A 146 19.62 -12.96 -28.29
CA GLY A 146 19.20 -13.95 -29.28
C GLY A 146 19.73 -15.34 -28.98
N PHE A 147 18.85 -16.33 -28.99
CA PHE A 147 19.18 -17.74 -28.78
C PHE A 147 18.31 -18.63 -29.67
N ALA A 148 18.87 -19.74 -30.14
CA ALA A 148 18.14 -20.79 -30.84
C ALA A 148 18.49 -22.16 -30.23
N GLY A 149 17.49 -22.96 -29.88
CA GLY A 149 17.72 -24.26 -29.27
C GLY A 149 16.55 -25.21 -29.35
N GLN A 150 16.83 -26.49 -29.12
CA GLN A 150 15.80 -27.52 -29.00
C GLN A 150 14.97 -27.28 -27.72
N ALA A 151 13.66 -27.49 -27.82
CA ALA A 151 12.77 -27.41 -26.68
C ALA A 151 12.56 -28.78 -26.01
N VAL A 152 12.46 -28.78 -24.68
CA VAL A 152 12.15 -29.97 -23.87
C VAL A 152 10.94 -29.63 -23.00
N PHE A 153 9.85 -30.35 -23.20
CA PHE A 153 8.67 -30.23 -22.36
C PHE A 153 8.88 -30.99 -21.05
N VAL A 154 8.86 -30.27 -19.92
CA VAL A 154 9.11 -30.80 -18.57
C VAL A 154 7.85 -30.76 -17.71
N GLY A 155 6.68 -31.05 -18.30
CA GLY A 155 5.42 -31.15 -17.57
C GLY A 155 5.03 -29.82 -16.92
N TYR A 156 4.86 -29.83 -15.61
CA TYR A 156 4.67 -28.60 -14.83
C TYR A 156 6.00 -28.03 -14.32
N GLY A 157 7.16 -28.67 -14.52
CA GLY A 157 8.45 -28.17 -14.03
C GLY A 157 8.58 -28.29 -12.51
N LEU A 158 8.00 -29.34 -11.94
CA LEU A 158 7.91 -29.56 -10.50
C LEU A 158 8.85 -30.67 -10.03
N GLU A 159 9.48 -30.42 -8.89
CA GLU A 159 10.27 -31.36 -8.10
C GLU A 159 9.83 -31.17 -6.65
N VAL A 160 9.00 -32.07 -6.12
CA VAL A 160 8.31 -31.88 -4.84
C VAL A 160 8.74 -32.93 -3.83
N GLU A 161 9.32 -32.48 -2.71
CA GLU A 161 9.64 -33.37 -1.60
C GLU A 161 8.36 -33.92 -0.94
N GLY A 162 8.30 -35.24 -0.74
CA GLY A 162 7.18 -35.89 -0.04
C GLY A 162 5.96 -36.22 -0.90
N ARG A 163 6.01 -36.00 -2.22
CA ARG A 163 5.01 -36.50 -3.19
C ARG A 163 5.66 -37.49 -4.16
N ASP A 164 4.91 -38.50 -4.57
CA ASP A 164 5.31 -39.40 -5.67
C ASP A 164 5.01 -38.72 -7.03
N TYR A 165 5.66 -37.58 -7.27
CA TYR A 165 5.48 -36.78 -8.47
C TYR A 165 6.75 -35.98 -8.79
N THR A 166 7.31 -36.19 -9.97
CA THR A 166 8.40 -35.40 -10.53
C THR A 166 8.26 -35.35 -12.05
N ASN A 167 8.60 -34.21 -12.66
CA ASN A 167 8.70 -34.11 -14.12
C ASN A 167 10.13 -34.32 -14.64
N PHE A 168 11.06 -34.66 -13.75
CA PHE A 168 12.48 -34.84 -14.03
C PHE A 168 12.91 -36.26 -13.66
N SER A 169 13.73 -36.88 -14.53
CA SER A 169 14.51 -38.06 -14.17
C SER A 169 15.83 -37.63 -13.50
N GLU A 170 16.53 -38.57 -12.87
CA GLU A 170 17.82 -38.30 -12.21
C GLU A 170 18.87 -37.69 -13.17
N ASP A 171 18.77 -37.97 -14.47
CA ASP A 171 19.72 -37.53 -15.51
C ASP A 171 19.20 -36.38 -16.39
N THR A 172 18.11 -35.69 -16.01
CA THR A 172 17.59 -34.59 -16.85
C THR A 172 18.58 -33.41 -16.89
N ASP A 173 19.26 -33.27 -18.03
CA ASP A 173 20.12 -32.11 -18.37
C ASP A 173 19.46 -31.22 -19.43
N LEU A 174 19.35 -29.92 -19.11
CA LEU A 174 18.76 -28.91 -19.99
C LEU A 174 19.82 -27.96 -20.59
N ALA A 175 21.11 -28.24 -20.40
CA ALA A 175 22.19 -27.45 -20.97
C ALA A 175 22.03 -27.23 -22.47
N GLY A 176 21.97 -25.96 -22.90
CA GLY A 176 21.81 -25.58 -24.30
C GLY A 176 20.40 -25.80 -24.87
N LYS A 177 19.41 -26.18 -24.04
CA LYS A 177 18.02 -26.42 -24.44
C LYS A 177 17.06 -25.40 -23.83
N VAL A 178 15.87 -25.28 -24.41
CA VAL A 178 14.76 -24.49 -23.85
C VAL A 178 13.84 -25.38 -23.04
N ALA A 179 13.69 -25.09 -21.76
CA ALA A 179 12.73 -25.78 -20.91
C ALA A 179 11.32 -25.23 -21.14
N VAL A 180 10.36 -26.09 -21.45
CA VAL A 180 8.96 -25.71 -21.68
C VAL A 180 8.09 -26.38 -20.62
N PHE A 181 7.28 -25.63 -19.87
CA PHE A 181 6.42 -26.22 -18.83
C PHE A 181 5.10 -25.47 -18.66
N PHE A 182 4.06 -26.16 -18.19
CA PHE A 182 2.77 -25.53 -17.87
C PHE A 182 2.78 -24.78 -16.55
N ARG A 183 2.11 -23.64 -16.49
CA ARG A 183 1.74 -22.94 -15.25
C ARG A 183 0.90 -23.86 -14.34
N PHE A 184 0.86 -23.54 -13.04
CA PHE A 184 0.14 -24.27 -12.00
C PHE A 184 0.76 -25.65 -11.69
N GLU A 185 -0.07 -26.66 -11.42
CA GLU A 185 0.31 -28.01 -11.01
C GLU A 185 -0.70 -29.02 -11.58
N PRO A 186 -0.54 -30.33 -11.38
CA PRO A 186 -1.47 -31.33 -11.88
C PRO A 186 -2.94 -31.04 -11.55
N MET A 187 -3.79 -31.18 -12.56
CA MET A 187 -5.21 -30.84 -12.49
C MET A 187 -6.12 -32.02 -12.82
N ASP A 188 -7.34 -31.98 -12.31
CA ASP A 188 -8.39 -32.94 -12.68
C ASP A 188 -9.06 -32.57 -14.03
N GLU A 189 -10.09 -33.35 -14.38
CA GLU A 189 -10.88 -33.14 -15.61
C GLU A 189 -11.66 -31.82 -15.61
N ASN A 190 -11.94 -31.24 -14.44
CA ASN A 190 -12.64 -29.97 -14.28
C ASN A 190 -11.69 -28.77 -14.32
N GLY A 191 -10.37 -28.99 -14.35
CA GLY A 191 -9.38 -27.92 -14.32
C GLY A 191 -9.01 -27.47 -12.92
N GLU A 192 -9.35 -28.23 -11.88
CA GLU A 192 -9.03 -27.94 -10.48
C GLU A 192 -7.76 -28.68 -10.05
N SER A 193 -7.06 -28.16 -9.04
CA SER A 193 -5.85 -28.80 -8.51
C SER A 193 -6.12 -30.20 -7.96
N GLN A 194 -5.28 -31.18 -8.32
CA GLN A 194 -5.28 -32.51 -7.69
C GLN A 194 -4.64 -32.51 -6.30
N TRP A 195 -3.92 -31.44 -5.93
CA TRP A 195 -3.05 -31.39 -4.76
C TRP A 195 -3.58 -30.50 -3.64
N SER A 196 -4.48 -29.58 -3.96
CA SER A 196 -5.02 -28.60 -3.05
C SER A 196 -6.52 -28.46 -3.26
N ASN A 197 -7.27 -28.51 -2.17
CA ASN A 197 -8.68 -28.08 -2.14
C ASN A 197 -8.82 -26.55 -2.01
N ARG A 198 -7.70 -25.83 -1.88
CA ARG A 198 -7.60 -24.36 -1.86
C ARG A 198 -6.83 -23.91 -3.11
N ARG A 199 -7.57 -23.72 -4.22
CA ARG A 199 -7.08 -23.34 -5.58
C ARG A 199 -5.81 -24.07 -6.06
N TRP A 200 -4.62 -23.67 -5.60
CA TRP A 200 -3.31 -24.23 -6.01
C TRP A 200 -2.39 -24.40 -4.79
N SER A 201 -1.53 -25.42 -4.78
CA SER A 201 -0.56 -25.62 -3.70
C SER A 201 0.60 -24.61 -3.77
N ARG A 202 1.42 -24.55 -2.71
CA ARG A 202 2.64 -23.71 -2.69
C ARG A 202 3.66 -24.14 -3.76
N ASP A 203 3.64 -25.41 -4.16
CA ASP A 203 4.54 -25.98 -5.17
C ASP A 203 4.27 -25.39 -6.55
N ALA A 204 3.02 -24.97 -6.83
CA ALA A 204 2.64 -24.33 -8.08
C ALA A 204 3.26 -22.93 -8.32
N SER A 205 3.97 -22.37 -7.33
CA SER A 205 4.56 -21.02 -7.43
C SER A 205 5.65 -20.94 -8.51
N PHE A 206 5.73 -19.80 -9.21
CA PHE A 206 6.76 -19.59 -10.24
C PHE A 206 8.18 -19.74 -9.67
N ALA A 207 8.43 -19.22 -8.47
CA ALA A 207 9.75 -19.27 -7.85
C ALA A 207 10.26 -20.71 -7.67
N ASN A 208 9.44 -21.62 -7.15
CA ASN A 208 9.82 -23.02 -6.95
C ASN A 208 10.10 -23.73 -8.27
N LYS A 209 9.24 -23.51 -9.27
CA LYS A 209 9.32 -24.16 -10.58
C LYS A 209 10.51 -23.66 -11.40
N ILE A 210 10.72 -22.35 -11.41
CA ILE A 210 11.87 -21.71 -12.05
C ILE A 210 13.17 -22.15 -11.38
N ALA A 211 13.18 -22.30 -10.04
CA ALA A 211 14.35 -22.83 -9.33
C ALA A 211 14.63 -24.31 -9.68
N ALA A 212 13.60 -25.16 -9.70
CA ALA A 212 13.72 -26.58 -10.05
C ALA A 212 14.18 -26.79 -11.51
N VAL A 213 13.63 -26.01 -12.45
CA VAL A 213 14.06 -26.03 -13.85
C VAL A 213 15.46 -25.42 -13.98
N GLY A 214 15.73 -24.31 -13.30
CA GLY A 214 16.99 -23.57 -13.37
C GLY A 214 18.20 -24.33 -12.81
N SER A 215 18.00 -25.21 -11.83
CA SER A 215 19.07 -26.07 -11.29
C SER A 215 19.64 -27.04 -12.34
N ARG A 216 18.88 -27.31 -13.41
CA ARG A 216 19.25 -28.17 -14.56
C ARG A 216 19.83 -27.41 -15.74
N ASN A 217 20.18 -26.13 -15.52
CA ASN A 217 20.95 -25.27 -16.42
C ASN A 217 20.37 -25.10 -17.85
N PRO A 218 19.08 -24.77 -18.02
CA PRO A 218 18.50 -24.47 -19.33
C PRO A 218 19.18 -23.26 -19.98
N ALA A 219 19.11 -23.14 -21.31
CA ALA A 219 19.48 -21.92 -22.01
C ALA A 219 18.39 -20.83 -21.92
N ALA A 220 17.13 -21.25 -21.86
CA ALA A 220 15.97 -20.39 -21.63
C ALA A 220 14.78 -21.20 -21.08
N ILE A 221 13.79 -20.51 -20.52
CA ILE A 221 12.57 -21.09 -19.98
C ILE A 221 11.36 -20.50 -20.71
N VAL A 222 10.40 -21.33 -21.09
CA VAL A 222 9.11 -20.94 -21.67
C VAL A 222 7.99 -21.54 -20.83
N ILE A 223 7.17 -20.67 -20.26
CA ILE A 223 6.01 -21.03 -19.46
C ILE A 223 4.78 -21.00 -20.35
N LEU A 224 4.03 -22.10 -20.35
CA LEU A 224 2.78 -22.23 -21.07
C LEU A 224 1.60 -22.04 -20.12
N ASN A 225 0.63 -21.22 -20.50
CA ASN A 225 -0.66 -21.24 -19.85
C ASN A 225 -1.43 -22.51 -20.26
N PRO A 226 -1.85 -23.37 -19.30
CA PRO A 226 -2.50 -24.63 -19.63
C PRO A 226 -3.93 -24.42 -20.14
N PRO A 227 -4.39 -25.19 -21.14
CA PRO A 227 -5.79 -25.23 -21.52
C PRO A 227 -6.64 -25.90 -20.43
N ASN A 228 -7.94 -25.62 -20.41
CA ASN A 228 -8.93 -26.25 -19.51
C ASN A 228 -8.59 -26.12 -18.01
N CYS A 229 -8.09 -24.95 -17.60
CA CYS A 229 -7.80 -24.62 -16.20
C CYS A 229 -8.94 -23.79 -15.60
N SER A 230 -9.43 -24.19 -14.42
CA SER A 230 -10.50 -23.50 -13.69
C SER A 230 -9.93 -22.36 -12.82
N ASP A 231 -9.27 -21.39 -13.46
CA ASP A 231 -8.77 -20.18 -12.81
C ASP A 231 -8.76 -19.02 -13.82
N ASP A 232 -9.37 -17.89 -13.46
CA ASP A 232 -9.48 -16.71 -14.34
C ASP A 232 -8.10 -16.18 -14.80
N ARG A 233 -7.04 -16.46 -14.04
CA ARG A 233 -5.67 -16.07 -14.36
C ARG A 233 -5.03 -16.98 -15.41
N ALA A 234 -5.63 -18.12 -15.77
CA ALA A 234 -5.06 -19.04 -16.75
C ALA A 234 -4.94 -18.40 -18.14
N GLY A 235 -5.74 -17.39 -18.45
CA GLY A 235 -5.61 -16.60 -19.69
C GLY A 235 -4.60 -15.45 -19.61
N SER A 236 -4.12 -15.07 -18.42
CA SER A 236 -3.24 -13.92 -18.27
C SER A 236 -1.77 -14.29 -18.44
N MET A 237 -1.02 -13.41 -19.12
CA MET A 237 0.43 -13.43 -19.12
C MET A 237 0.94 -12.40 -18.09
N ILE A 238 2.06 -12.69 -17.43
CA ILE A 238 2.57 -11.87 -16.33
C ILE A 238 3.95 -11.29 -16.69
N ALA A 239 4.04 -9.97 -16.73
CA ALA A 239 5.30 -9.25 -16.61
C ALA A 239 5.61 -9.01 -15.13
N ALA A 240 6.45 -9.85 -14.52
CA ALA A 240 6.98 -9.52 -13.19
C ALA A 240 7.84 -8.24 -13.30
N THR A 241 7.62 -7.28 -12.41
CA THR A 241 8.25 -5.95 -12.48
C THR A 241 9.30 -5.70 -11.42
N GLN A 242 9.43 -6.56 -10.39
CA GLN A 242 10.19 -6.20 -9.18
C GLN A 242 11.25 -7.22 -8.73
N ARG A 243 11.35 -8.41 -9.34
CA ARG A 243 12.36 -9.39 -8.92
C ARG A 243 12.75 -10.41 -10.00
N LEU A 244 14.03 -10.44 -10.32
CA LEU A 244 14.66 -11.56 -11.03
C LEU A 244 14.68 -12.80 -10.10
N THR A 245 14.10 -13.90 -10.56
CA THR A 245 14.11 -15.20 -9.88
C THR A 245 14.96 -16.22 -10.62
N SER A 246 15.40 -15.91 -11.84
CA SER A 246 16.25 -16.73 -12.70
C SER A 246 17.38 -15.91 -13.31
N ARG A 247 18.54 -16.57 -13.49
CA ARG A 247 19.65 -16.04 -14.31
C ARG A 247 19.49 -16.31 -15.81
N PHE A 248 18.43 -17.02 -16.19
CA PHE A 248 18.13 -17.39 -17.57
C PHE A 248 16.92 -16.61 -18.08
N PRO A 249 16.77 -16.40 -19.39
CA PRO A 249 15.56 -15.81 -19.96
C PRO A 249 14.33 -16.65 -19.66
N VAL A 250 13.25 -15.99 -19.25
CA VAL A 250 11.97 -16.63 -18.94
C VAL A 250 10.88 -15.94 -19.75
N TYR A 251 10.26 -16.67 -20.66
CA TYR A 251 9.14 -16.22 -21.48
C TYR A 251 7.85 -16.89 -21.02
N MET A 252 6.71 -16.26 -21.30
CA MET A 252 5.39 -16.81 -21.02
C MET A 252 4.52 -16.69 -22.25
N CYS A 253 3.80 -17.75 -22.60
CA CYS A 253 2.91 -17.81 -23.75
C CYS A 253 1.44 -17.80 -23.33
N SER A 254 0.60 -17.20 -24.18
CA SER A 254 -0.86 -17.37 -24.12
C SER A 254 -1.24 -18.84 -24.37
N ILE A 255 -2.49 -19.20 -24.07
CA ILE A 255 -2.98 -20.58 -24.27
C ILE A 255 -2.85 -20.98 -25.75
N ASP A 256 -3.31 -20.12 -26.66
CA ASP A 256 -3.30 -20.38 -28.11
C ASP A 256 -1.87 -20.46 -28.67
N ALA A 257 -0.98 -19.58 -28.22
CA ALA A 257 0.41 -19.61 -28.61
C ALA A 257 1.14 -20.85 -28.08
N GLY A 258 0.82 -21.28 -26.85
CA GLY A 258 1.38 -22.51 -26.28
C GLY A 258 0.95 -23.77 -27.05
N ASP A 259 -0.32 -23.87 -27.45
CA ASP A 259 -0.80 -24.97 -28.30
C ASP A 259 -0.11 -24.97 -29.67
N ARG A 260 0.01 -23.80 -30.31
CA ARG A 260 0.73 -23.65 -31.59
C ARG A 260 2.20 -24.07 -31.47
N LEU A 261 2.88 -23.64 -30.40
CA LEU A 261 4.29 -23.97 -30.15
C LEU A 261 4.48 -25.48 -29.96
N LEU A 262 3.67 -26.12 -29.13
CA LEU A 262 3.77 -27.56 -28.87
C LEU A 262 3.50 -28.38 -30.14
N ARG A 263 2.44 -28.07 -30.89
CA ARG A 263 2.13 -28.76 -32.15
C ARG A 263 3.24 -28.62 -33.19
N ALA A 264 3.88 -27.46 -33.25
CA ALA A 264 4.94 -27.22 -34.21
C ALA A 264 6.22 -28.00 -33.87
N LEU A 265 6.58 -28.10 -32.59
CA LEU A 265 7.85 -28.68 -32.15
C LEU A 265 7.75 -30.18 -31.80
N ASP A 266 6.56 -30.68 -31.51
CA ASP A 266 6.31 -32.10 -31.24
C ASP A 266 6.23 -32.90 -32.55
N SER A 267 6.99 -34.00 -32.66
CA SER A 267 6.98 -34.85 -33.85
C SER A 267 5.64 -35.57 -34.08
N ASP A 268 4.89 -35.78 -33.00
CA ASP A 268 3.57 -36.42 -33.06
C ASP A 268 2.44 -35.41 -33.28
N GLY A 269 2.74 -34.09 -33.27
CA GLY A 269 1.78 -33.01 -33.48
C GLY A 269 0.73 -32.88 -32.37
N ARG A 270 1.04 -33.34 -31.15
CA ARG A 270 0.12 -33.29 -30.01
C ARG A 270 -0.29 -31.87 -29.64
N THR A 271 -1.52 -31.76 -29.15
CA THR A 271 -2.12 -30.52 -28.64
C THR A 271 -1.62 -30.19 -27.24
N ALA A 272 -1.74 -28.94 -26.80
CA ALA A 272 -1.49 -28.54 -25.42
C ALA A 272 -2.39 -29.30 -24.42
N ALA A 273 -3.61 -29.68 -24.83
CA ALA A 273 -4.51 -30.46 -23.98
C ALA A 273 -4.00 -31.89 -23.76
N GLU A 274 -3.42 -32.52 -24.79
CA GLU A 274 -2.79 -33.84 -24.68
C GLU A 274 -1.50 -33.79 -23.85
N PHE A 275 -0.67 -32.76 -24.04
CA PHE A 275 0.49 -32.52 -23.18
C PHE A 275 0.10 -32.27 -21.72
N ARG A 276 -1.02 -31.58 -21.48
CA ARG A 276 -1.56 -31.39 -20.12
C ARG A 276 -1.94 -32.73 -19.50
N THR A 277 -2.67 -33.59 -20.22
CA THR A 277 -2.99 -34.94 -19.73
C THR A 277 -1.75 -35.76 -19.39
N LEU A 278 -0.69 -35.68 -20.20
CA LEU A 278 0.59 -36.32 -19.93
C LEU A 278 1.25 -35.74 -18.66
N ALA A 279 1.26 -34.41 -18.53
CA ALA A 279 1.81 -33.71 -17.38
C ALA A 279 1.05 -34.03 -16.07
N ASP A 280 -0.28 -34.11 -16.12
CA ASP A 280 -1.11 -34.46 -14.95
C ASP A 280 -0.77 -35.86 -14.41
N GLN A 281 -0.34 -36.77 -15.28
CA GLN A 281 0.12 -38.12 -14.94
C GLN A 281 1.59 -38.20 -14.52
N GLY A 282 2.30 -37.06 -14.45
CA GLY A 282 3.72 -37.02 -14.11
C GLY A 282 4.64 -37.45 -15.25
N SER A 283 4.16 -37.45 -16.49
CA SER A 283 5.02 -37.78 -17.64
C SER A 283 6.02 -36.65 -17.91
N GLY A 284 7.27 -37.01 -18.19
CA GLY A 284 8.33 -36.06 -18.57
C GLY A 284 9.72 -36.57 -18.18
N PRO A 285 10.79 -35.97 -18.72
CA PRO A 285 10.81 -34.95 -19.79
C PRO A 285 10.48 -35.52 -21.19
N ILE A 286 9.92 -34.68 -22.07
CA ILE A 286 9.62 -35.01 -23.48
C ILE A 286 10.44 -34.10 -24.39
N GLU A 287 11.31 -34.67 -25.20
CA GLU A 287 12.10 -33.95 -26.20
C GLU A 287 11.20 -33.54 -27.38
N LEU A 288 11.16 -32.25 -27.71
CA LEU A 288 10.43 -31.75 -28.87
C LEU A 288 11.38 -31.71 -30.06
N THR A 289 11.33 -32.74 -30.91
CA THR A 289 12.37 -33.03 -31.92
C THR A 289 12.07 -32.52 -33.32
N ASN A 290 10.90 -31.91 -33.58
CA ASN A 290 10.51 -31.49 -34.93
C ASN A 290 11.20 -30.19 -35.38
N GLY A 291 11.76 -29.42 -34.45
CA GLY A 291 12.40 -28.14 -34.75
C GLY A 291 13.06 -27.50 -33.55
N MET A 292 13.37 -26.21 -33.68
CA MET A 292 13.95 -25.39 -32.62
C MET A 292 13.07 -24.18 -32.33
N ILE A 293 13.23 -23.59 -31.15
CA ILE A 293 12.69 -22.29 -30.80
C ILE A 293 13.80 -21.24 -30.85
N THR A 294 13.46 -20.05 -31.34
CA THR A 294 14.30 -18.85 -31.31
C THR A 294 13.69 -17.83 -30.36
N LEU A 295 14.54 -17.18 -29.57
CA LEU A 295 14.15 -16.26 -28.49
C LEU A 295 15.11 -15.06 -28.46
N GLU A 296 14.56 -13.85 -28.39
CA GLU A 296 15.29 -12.59 -28.19
C GLU A 296 14.54 -11.73 -27.18
N GLY A 297 15.26 -10.86 -26.47
CA GLY A 297 14.67 -9.76 -25.71
C GLY A 297 15.59 -9.29 -24.60
N THR A 298 15.73 -7.99 -24.47
CA THR A 298 16.59 -7.35 -23.48
C THR A 298 15.79 -6.92 -22.27
N ILE A 299 16.43 -7.02 -21.10
CA ILE A 299 15.92 -6.48 -19.84
C ILE A 299 16.93 -5.46 -19.34
N GLU A 300 16.51 -4.21 -19.22
CA GLU A 300 17.27 -3.12 -18.62
C GLU A 300 16.76 -2.84 -17.21
N GLU A 301 17.68 -2.82 -16.26
CA GLU A 301 17.40 -2.42 -14.88
C GLU A 301 17.35 -0.89 -14.79
N GLN A 302 16.20 -0.36 -14.41
CA GLN A 302 16.02 1.05 -14.09
C GLN A 302 15.75 1.22 -12.60
N GLN A 303 16.73 1.79 -11.89
CA GLN A 303 16.57 2.13 -10.48
C GLN A 303 15.50 3.23 -10.33
N GLN A 304 14.47 2.95 -9.54
CA GLN A 304 13.43 3.91 -9.18
C GLN A 304 13.82 4.63 -7.88
N TRP A 305 13.53 5.92 -7.81
CA TRP A 305 13.87 6.78 -6.69
C TRP A 305 12.64 7.55 -6.21
N GLY A 306 12.47 7.61 -4.89
CA GLY A 306 11.55 8.52 -4.19
C GLY A 306 12.33 9.58 -3.43
N GLU A 307 11.67 10.66 -3.03
CA GLU A 307 12.30 11.72 -2.22
C GLU A 307 11.33 12.24 -1.17
N ASN A 308 11.71 12.17 0.11
CA ASN A 308 11.01 12.92 1.15
C ASN A 308 11.45 14.39 1.10
N VAL A 309 10.64 15.29 1.65
CA VAL A 309 10.97 16.70 1.84
C VAL A 309 11.14 16.99 3.32
N VAL A 310 12.29 17.52 3.73
CA VAL A 310 12.66 17.68 5.14
C VAL A 310 13.18 19.09 5.42
N GLY A 311 12.50 19.82 6.30
CA GLY A 311 12.95 21.10 6.83
C GLY A 311 13.26 21.03 8.33
N LEU A 312 14.31 21.72 8.76
CA LEU A 312 14.79 21.76 10.14
C LEU A 312 14.50 23.14 10.77
N LEU A 313 13.79 23.13 11.90
CA LEU A 313 13.78 24.24 12.85
C LEU A 313 14.78 23.92 13.97
N PRO A 314 15.95 24.61 14.03
CA PRO A 314 16.97 24.29 15.01
C PRO A 314 16.50 24.61 16.45
N GLY A 315 16.81 23.69 17.36
CA GLY A 315 16.57 23.86 18.79
C GLY A 315 17.55 24.81 19.48
N ARG A 316 17.44 24.91 20.81
CA ARG A 316 18.23 25.81 21.66
C ARG A 316 18.74 25.10 22.90
N GLY A 317 19.91 25.54 23.38
CA GLY A 317 20.48 25.09 24.65
C GLY A 317 20.75 23.59 24.71
N GLU A 318 20.58 23.01 25.90
CA GLU A 318 20.87 21.58 26.16
C GLU A 318 19.94 20.60 25.43
N LEU A 319 18.81 21.07 24.90
CA LEU A 319 17.84 20.24 24.18
C LEU A 319 18.04 20.25 22.65
N ALA A 320 18.93 21.08 22.12
CA ALA A 320 19.06 21.31 20.67
C ALA A 320 19.37 20.04 19.86
N GLU A 321 20.11 19.11 20.44
CA GLU A 321 20.50 17.84 19.80
C GLU A 321 19.38 16.79 19.82
N GLN A 322 18.30 17.01 20.57
CA GLN A 322 17.12 16.16 20.55
C GLN A 322 16.14 16.67 19.50
N ALA A 323 15.44 15.75 18.81
CA ALA A 323 14.51 16.10 17.74
C ALA A 323 13.07 15.67 18.03
N ILE A 324 12.12 16.46 17.54
CA ILE A 324 10.74 16.02 17.30
C ILE A 324 10.55 15.95 15.78
N VAL A 325 9.95 14.86 15.29
CA VAL A 325 9.58 14.71 13.88
C VAL A 325 8.09 15.02 13.73
N VAL A 326 7.77 15.98 12.89
CA VAL A 326 6.39 16.37 12.53
C VAL A 326 6.22 16.01 11.07
N GLY A 327 5.43 14.99 10.75
CA GLY A 327 5.39 14.48 9.39
C GLY A 327 4.09 13.83 8.97
N GLY A 328 4.07 13.41 7.72
CA GLY A 328 2.94 12.79 7.06
C GLY A 328 3.26 12.67 5.58
N HIS A 329 2.63 11.74 4.88
CA HIS A 329 2.87 11.61 3.47
C HIS A 329 2.37 12.84 2.69
N LEU A 330 3.00 13.03 1.53
CA LEU A 330 2.73 14.10 0.57
C LEU A 330 2.25 13.53 -0.77
N ASP A 331 2.59 12.27 -1.06
CA ASP A 331 2.14 11.57 -2.26
C ASP A 331 0.69 11.12 -2.17
N HIS A 332 0.09 10.82 -3.32
CA HIS A 332 -1.20 10.17 -3.42
C HIS A 332 -1.25 9.28 -4.69
N LEU A 333 -2.44 8.85 -5.11
CA LEU A 333 -2.62 7.78 -6.10
C LEU A 333 -2.51 8.18 -7.58
N GLY A 334 -2.32 9.46 -7.93
CA GLY A 334 -2.24 9.90 -9.32
C GLY A 334 -3.53 9.64 -10.11
N LYS A 335 -3.50 8.63 -11.00
CA LYS A 335 -4.68 8.15 -11.75
C LYS A 335 -5.37 6.94 -11.12
N GLY A 336 -4.92 6.49 -9.95
CA GLY A 336 -5.54 5.37 -9.24
C GLY A 336 -5.37 4.03 -9.93
N ASP A 337 -4.27 3.82 -10.66
CA ASP A 337 -3.96 2.53 -11.28
C ASP A 337 -3.57 1.46 -10.23
N PHE A 338 -3.29 1.89 -9.01
CA PHE A 338 -3.22 1.05 -7.80
C PHE A 338 -3.88 1.80 -6.63
N GLY A 339 -4.17 1.08 -5.55
CA GLY A 339 -4.71 1.64 -4.30
C GLY A 339 -6.13 2.19 -4.41
N SER A 340 -6.63 2.44 -5.62
CA SER A 340 -7.95 3.01 -5.87
C SER A 340 -9.06 2.07 -5.43
N ARG A 341 -10.02 2.61 -4.67
CA ARG A 341 -11.24 1.91 -4.27
C ARG A 341 -12.31 1.96 -5.37
N ARG A 342 -12.25 2.94 -6.27
CA ARG A 342 -13.04 3.02 -7.51
C ARG A 342 -12.46 4.08 -8.44
N GLY A 343 -12.68 3.90 -9.75
CA GLY A 343 -12.32 4.91 -10.75
C GLY A 343 -10.86 4.87 -11.20
N ALA A 344 -10.24 3.68 -11.26
CA ALA A 344 -8.93 3.50 -11.86
C ALA A 344 -8.83 4.15 -13.25
N GLY A 345 -7.71 4.81 -13.53
CA GLY A 345 -7.47 5.65 -14.70
C GLY A 345 -8.01 7.10 -14.58
N GLN A 346 -8.71 7.46 -13.51
CA GLN A 346 -9.20 8.82 -13.26
C GLN A 346 -8.30 9.55 -12.26
N LEU A 347 -8.24 10.88 -12.34
CA LEU A 347 -7.49 11.69 -11.38
C LEU A 347 -8.01 11.46 -9.95
N HIS A 348 -7.10 11.14 -9.02
CA HIS A 348 -7.34 11.06 -7.58
C HIS A 348 -6.72 12.30 -6.92
N PRO A 349 -7.53 13.31 -6.51
CA PRO A 349 -6.99 14.57 -6.01
C PRO A 349 -6.39 14.47 -4.60
N GLY A 350 -6.93 13.59 -3.76
CA GLY A 350 -6.44 13.34 -2.40
C GLY A 350 -6.52 14.56 -1.50
N ALA A 351 -7.72 15.12 -1.34
CA ALA A 351 -7.94 16.34 -0.57
C ALA A 351 -7.89 16.10 0.94
N ASP A 352 -8.52 15.03 1.44
CA ASP A 352 -8.39 14.64 2.85
C ASP A 352 -7.16 13.78 3.03
N ASP A 353 -7.07 12.73 2.20
CA ASP A 353 -5.94 11.81 2.10
C ASP A 353 -5.07 12.24 0.91
N ASN A 354 -4.10 13.12 1.08
CA ASN A 354 -3.51 13.58 2.35
C ASN A 354 -3.25 15.08 2.39
N ALA A 355 -3.82 15.83 1.45
CA ALA A 355 -3.54 17.26 1.34
C ALA A 355 -3.88 18.01 2.64
N SER A 356 -4.90 17.55 3.38
CA SER A 356 -5.25 18.08 4.69
C SER A 356 -4.13 17.94 5.73
N GLY A 357 -3.49 16.76 5.83
CA GLY A 357 -2.37 16.51 6.72
C GLY A 357 -1.12 17.28 6.31
N SER A 358 -0.80 17.28 5.02
CA SER A 358 0.29 18.07 4.45
C SER A 358 0.13 19.57 4.73
N ALA A 359 -1.09 20.12 4.56
CA ALA A 359 -1.41 21.49 4.92
C ALA A 359 -1.23 21.75 6.43
N GLY A 360 -1.63 20.80 7.27
CA GLY A 360 -1.45 20.86 8.72
C GLY A 360 0.02 20.99 9.10
N ILE A 361 0.90 20.21 8.48
CA ILE A 361 2.35 20.27 8.71
C ILE A 361 2.92 21.66 8.35
N LEU A 362 2.51 22.25 7.22
CA LEU A 362 2.94 23.60 6.82
C LEU A 362 2.49 24.67 7.83
N MET A 363 1.26 24.57 8.31
CA MET A 363 0.73 25.50 9.32
C MET A 363 1.42 25.34 10.68
N ILE A 364 1.71 24.11 11.10
CA ILE A 364 2.50 23.85 12.33
C ILE A 364 3.93 24.38 12.16
N ALA A 365 4.56 24.21 10.98
CA ALA A 365 5.89 24.77 10.72
C ALA A 365 5.93 26.29 10.91
N LYS A 366 4.93 26.99 10.36
CA LYS A 366 4.75 28.43 10.54
C LYS A 366 4.56 28.82 12.02
N SER A 367 3.67 28.11 12.72
CA SER A 367 3.39 28.36 14.15
C SER A 367 4.64 28.12 15.01
N MET A 368 5.36 27.02 14.80
CA MET A 368 6.56 26.69 15.56
C MET A 368 7.71 27.64 15.28
N ALA A 369 7.91 28.06 14.02
CA ALA A 369 8.92 29.07 13.70
C ALA A 369 8.69 30.36 14.49
N LYS A 370 7.43 30.82 14.58
CA LYS A 370 7.06 32.00 15.38
C LYS A 370 7.23 31.74 16.88
N ALA A 371 6.74 30.61 17.37
CA ALA A 371 6.85 30.23 18.76
C ALA A 371 8.32 30.19 19.23
N TYR A 372 9.23 29.66 18.41
CA TYR A 372 10.65 29.59 18.72
C TYR A 372 11.28 30.96 18.73
N GLU A 373 10.94 31.84 17.78
CA GLU A 373 11.38 33.25 17.79
C GLU A 373 11.00 33.94 19.11
N ASP A 374 9.79 33.69 19.62
CA ASP A 374 9.24 34.32 20.81
C ASP A 374 9.71 33.68 22.14
N LEU A 375 10.46 32.57 22.09
CA LEU A 375 11.02 31.95 23.30
C LEU A 375 12.05 32.88 23.97
N PRO A 376 12.09 32.92 25.32
CA PRO A 376 13.18 33.57 26.05
C PRO A 376 14.55 33.09 25.57
N GLU A 377 15.56 33.98 25.60
CA GLU A 377 16.90 33.72 25.06
C GLU A 377 17.55 32.43 25.62
N ASP A 378 17.39 32.20 26.93
CA ASP A 378 17.99 31.06 27.63
C ASP A 378 17.07 29.82 27.71
N GLN A 379 15.88 29.85 27.10
CA GLN A 379 14.93 28.73 27.17
C GLN A 379 15.40 27.57 26.27
N PRO A 380 15.74 26.39 26.83
CA PRO A 380 16.07 25.22 26.01
C PRO A 380 14.84 24.74 25.24
N ALA A 381 15.08 24.30 24.00
CA ALA A 381 14.06 23.75 23.11
C ALA A 381 14.67 22.70 22.19
N ARG A 382 13.92 21.63 21.89
CA ARG A 382 14.34 20.59 20.93
C ARG A 382 14.40 21.12 19.51
N SER A 383 15.16 20.47 18.64
CA SER A 383 15.03 20.68 17.19
C SER A 383 13.72 20.06 16.68
N ILE A 384 13.15 20.61 15.61
CA ILE A 384 11.96 20.04 14.95
C ILE A 384 12.25 19.78 13.48
N LEU A 385 12.00 18.55 13.03
CA LEU A 385 12.06 18.14 11.64
C LEU A 385 10.65 18.07 11.07
N PHE A 386 10.37 18.86 10.05
CA PHE A 386 9.11 18.86 9.31
C PHE A 386 9.28 18.02 8.04
N VAL A 387 8.50 16.94 7.91
CA VAL A 387 8.72 15.92 6.88
C VAL A 387 7.46 15.68 6.04
N GLY A 388 7.55 15.91 4.73
CA GLY A 388 6.62 15.35 3.75
C GLY A 388 7.17 14.03 3.24
N PHE A 389 6.62 12.91 3.68
CA PHE A 389 7.03 11.58 3.22
C PHE A 389 6.52 11.30 1.80
N SER A 390 7.26 10.50 1.04
CA SER A 390 6.87 10.06 -0.30
C SER A 390 6.64 8.56 -0.33
N ALA A 391 5.81 8.09 -1.26
CA ALA A 391 5.51 6.69 -1.52
C ALA A 391 4.94 5.93 -0.29
N GLU A 392 4.08 6.59 0.47
CA GLU A 392 3.32 5.97 1.55
C GLU A 392 2.27 5.00 1.00
N GLU A 393 1.59 5.40 -0.07
CA GLU A 393 0.48 4.68 -0.71
C GLU A 393 0.89 3.31 -1.28
N SER A 394 2.18 3.14 -1.50
CA SER A 394 2.81 1.91 -1.98
C SER A 394 3.54 1.13 -0.87
N GLY A 395 3.27 1.46 0.39
CA GLY A 395 3.74 0.74 1.57
C GLY A 395 4.74 1.49 2.45
N LEU A 396 4.45 2.74 2.84
CA LEU A 396 5.25 3.52 3.81
C LEU A 396 6.72 3.71 3.39
N ASN A 397 7.03 3.72 2.09
CA ASN A 397 8.41 3.60 1.62
C ASN A 397 9.29 4.77 2.08
N GLY A 398 8.74 5.99 2.07
CA GLY A 398 9.45 7.20 2.51
C GLY A 398 9.76 7.22 4.00
N SER A 399 8.80 6.88 4.86
CA SER A 399 9.04 6.85 6.31
C SER A 399 9.91 5.66 6.73
N ARG A 400 9.80 4.51 6.06
CA ARG A 400 10.73 3.38 6.24
C ARG A 400 12.15 3.78 5.89
N ALA A 401 12.35 4.39 4.72
CA ALA A 401 13.65 4.88 4.30
C ALA A 401 14.21 5.92 5.30
N PHE A 402 13.37 6.81 5.83
CA PHE A 402 13.78 7.78 6.84
C PHE A 402 14.26 7.12 8.14
N VAL A 403 13.62 6.05 8.62
CA VAL A 403 14.08 5.38 9.85
C VAL A 403 15.21 4.38 9.60
N ASP A 404 15.38 3.92 8.37
CA ASP A 404 16.46 3.02 7.95
C ASP A 404 17.79 3.77 7.71
N ASP A 405 17.72 4.95 7.11
CA ASP A 405 18.85 5.88 6.87
C ASP A 405 18.53 7.26 7.48
N PRO A 406 18.61 7.40 8.82
CA PRO A 406 18.05 8.55 9.50
C PRO A 406 18.93 9.79 9.38
N ILE A 407 18.29 10.91 9.01
CA ILE A 407 18.92 12.25 8.95
C ILE A 407 19.33 12.72 10.35
N TRP A 408 18.62 12.27 11.39
CA TRP A 408 18.90 12.56 12.79
C TRP A 408 19.04 11.27 13.57
N PRO A 409 20.02 11.11 14.48
CA PRO A 409 20.15 9.88 15.25
C PRO A 409 18.82 9.50 15.92
N LEU A 410 18.29 8.32 15.63
CA LEU A 410 16.99 7.88 16.17
C LEU A 410 17.00 7.82 17.70
N SER A 411 18.18 7.60 18.31
CA SER A 411 18.39 7.69 19.75
C SER A 411 18.09 9.07 20.33
N ASP A 412 18.06 10.13 19.53
CA ASP A 412 17.81 11.50 19.95
C ASP A 412 16.43 12.02 19.50
N VAL A 413 15.68 11.23 18.72
CA VAL A 413 14.30 11.52 18.35
C VAL A 413 13.37 11.23 19.53
N SER A 414 12.77 12.28 20.09
CA SER A 414 11.94 12.22 21.28
C SER A 414 10.50 11.83 20.99
N LEU A 415 9.95 12.35 19.90
CA LEU A 415 8.55 12.15 19.53
C LEU A 415 8.42 12.25 18.01
N MET A 416 7.53 11.45 17.45
CA MET A 416 7.02 11.67 16.10
C MET A 416 5.52 12.01 16.15
N THR A 417 5.07 13.01 15.41
CA THR A 417 3.65 13.32 15.20
C THR A 417 3.33 13.15 13.72
N ASN A 418 2.25 12.41 13.44
CA ASN A 418 1.83 12.06 12.09
C ASN A 418 0.50 12.70 11.72
N PHE A 419 0.41 13.21 10.50
CA PHE A 419 -0.78 13.84 9.92
C PHE A 419 -1.12 13.22 8.57
N ASP A 420 -2.38 12.91 8.38
CA ASP A 420 -2.91 12.24 7.20
C ASP A 420 -4.28 12.89 6.92
N MET A 421 -5.38 12.14 7.00
CA MET A 421 -6.77 12.61 6.92
C MET A 421 -7.22 13.43 8.14
N ILE A 422 -6.86 14.71 8.24
CA ILE A 422 -7.29 15.63 9.31
C ILE A 422 -8.40 16.61 8.89
N GLY A 423 -8.80 16.60 7.61
CA GLY A 423 -9.77 17.53 7.03
C GLY A 423 -11.23 17.11 7.18
N ARG A 424 -11.52 15.87 7.59
CA ARG A 424 -12.91 15.35 7.71
C ARG A 424 -13.34 15.12 9.16
N ALA A 425 -13.72 16.17 9.88
CA ALA A 425 -14.34 16.01 11.20
C ALA A 425 -15.86 15.79 11.09
N ILE A 426 -16.31 14.52 11.00
CA ILE A 426 -17.73 14.16 11.03
C ILE A 426 -18.25 14.40 12.46
N ASP A 427 -19.34 15.16 12.59
CA ASP A 427 -19.94 15.56 13.88
C ASP A 427 -18.95 16.25 14.85
N GLY A 428 -17.87 16.86 14.34
CA GLY A 428 -16.85 17.52 15.14
C GLY A 428 -15.89 16.57 15.88
N LYS A 429 -15.85 15.30 15.47
CA LYS A 429 -15.04 14.26 16.11
C LYS A 429 -13.74 13.98 15.38
N VAL A 430 -12.67 13.83 16.13
CA VAL A 430 -11.32 13.49 15.65
C VAL A 430 -10.63 12.52 16.60
N GLN A 431 -9.53 11.89 16.18
CA GLN A 431 -8.73 11.03 17.03
C GLN A 431 -7.28 11.52 17.14
N VAL A 432 -6.73 11.34 18.34
CA VAL A 432 -5.29 11.40 18.59
C VAL A 432 -4.86 10.05 19.17
N ALA A 433 -4.34 9.18 18.31
CA ALA A 433 -3.86 7.87 18.73
C ALA A 433 -2.41 7.93 19.21
N GLY A 434 -1.99 6.92 19.97
CA GLY A 434 -0.58 6.75 20.37
C GLY A 434 -0.16 7.49 21.63
N ALA A 435 -1.09 8.12 22.36
CA ALA A 435 -0.81 8.85 23.60
C ALA A 435 -0.15 8.00 24.72
N ASP A 436 -0.28 6.66 24.67
CA ASP A 436 0.37 5.72 25.59
C ASP A 436 1.78 5.26 25.14
N THR A 437 2.29 5.73 24.01
CA THR A 437 3.56 5.24 23.45
C THR A 437 4.78 5.83 24.14
N GLY A 438 4.62 6.96 24.83
CA GLY A 438 5.71 7.68 25.49
C GLY A 438 5.40 8.03 26.95
N VAL A 439 6.44 8.04 27.80
CA VAL A 439 6.32 8.49 29.20
C VAL A 439 5.87 9.95 29.24
N GLY A 440 4.80 10.25 29.99
CA GLY A 440 4.26 11.60 30.15
C GLY A 440 3.42 12.11 28.97
N LEU A 441 3.47 11.43 27.81
CA LEU A 441 2.85 11.88 26.56
C LEU A 441 1.33 12.06 26.68
N ARG A 442 0.63 11.11 27.32
CA ARG A 442 -0.82 11.23 27.56
C ARG A 442 -1.22 12.50 28.30
N GLY A 443 -0.47 12.90 29.33
CA GLY A 443 -0.78 14.11 30.09
C GLY A 443 -0.66 15.37 29.25
N ILE A 444 0.32 15.44 28.34
CA ILE A 444 0.48 16.55 27.39
C ILE A 444 -0.73 16.61 26.45
N VAL A 445 -1.13 15.46 25.92
CA VAL A 445 -2.28 15.37 25.00
C VAL A 445 -3.57 15.78 25.70
N GLU A 446 -3.86 15.24 26.88
CA GLU A 446 -5.06 15.56 27.66
C GLU A 446 -5.15 17.05 28.01
N ALA A 447 -4.04 17.65 28.46
CA ALA A 447 -4.00 19.09 28.75
C ALA A 447 -4.24 19.98 27.52
N SER A 448 -3.79 19.53 26.34
CA SER A 448 -4.01 20.25 25.09
C SER A 448 -5.46 20.08 24.59
N VAL A 449 -6.04 18.89 24.78
CA VAL A 449 -7.44 18.59 24.42
C VAL A 449 -8.44 19.42 25.23
N GLU A 450 -8.16 19.75 26.50
CA GLU A 450 -9.04 20.60 27.31
C GLU A 450 -9.32 21.98 26.68
N ASN A 451 -8.41 22.48 25.84
CA ASN A 451 -8.54 23.75 25.12
C ASN A 451 -9.00 23.58 23.67
N CYS A 452 -9.25 22.35 23.23
CA CYS A 452 -9.68 22.05 21.87
C CYS A 452 -11.21 22.11 21.75
N PRO A 453 -11.77 22.81 20.75
CA PRO A 453 -13.21 22.85 20.53
C PRO A 453 -13.79 21.55 19.92
N LEU A 454 -12.94 20.61 19.49
CA LEU A 454 -13.34 19.34 18.89
C LEU A 454 -13.56 18.26 19.97
N GLU A 455 -14.39 17.27 19.66
CA GLU A 455 -14.49 16.04 20.45
C GLU A 455 -13.32 15.13 20.07
N VAL A 456 -12.30 15.06 20.92
CA VAL A 456 -11.08 14.29 20.66
C VAL A 456 -11.14 12.93 21.37
N THR A 457 -11.03 11.85 20.61
CA THR A 457 -10.88 10.51 21.15
C THR A 457 -9.41 10.11 21.23
N LEU A 458 -9.03 9.42 22.32
CA LEU A 458 -7.66 8.98 22.58
C LEU A 458 -7.57 7.45 22.59
N PRO A 459 -7.68 6.78 21.43
CA PRO A 459 -7.69 5.34 21.38
C PRO A 459 -6.33 4.76 21.78
N SER A 460 -6.33 3.65 22.53
CA SER A 460 -5.10 2.93 22.91
C SER A 460 -4.42 2.25 21.72
N ARG A 461 -5.10 2.15 20.57
CA ARG A 461 -4.57 1.65 19.30
C ARG A 461 -4.83 2.68 18.21
N SER A 462 -3.84 2.90 17.36
CA SER A 462 -4.01 3.66 16.12
C SER A 462 -4.99 2.95 15.18
N PRO A 463 -5.99 3.63 14.62
CA PRO A 463 -6.75 3.11 13.49
C PRO A 463 -5.87 3.20 12.23
N GLY A 464 -5.74 2.09 11.50
CA GLY A 464 -4.91 2.03 10.29
C GLY A 464 -3.40 2.08 10.55
N ALA A 465 -2.63 1.84 9.50
CA ALA A 465 -1.19 2.09 9.46
C ALA A 465 -0.97 3.31 8.57
N SER A 466 -0.13 4.23 9.03
CA SER A 466 0.40 5.37 8.26
C SER A 466 1.87 5.56 8.67
N ASP A 467 2.55 6.63 8.29
CA ASP A 467 4.01 6.80 8.45
C ASP A 467 4.51 6.67 9.91
N HIS A 468 3.67 7.00 10.90
CA HIS A 468 3.99 6.77 12.32
C HIS A 468 4.36 5.30 12.64
N THR A 469 3.86 4.34 11.85
CA THR A 469 4.15 2.91 12.01
C THR A 469 5.64 2.62 11.89
N SER A 470 6.35 3.30 10.97
CA SER A 470 7.79 3.17 10.77
C SER A 470 8.56 3.58 12.03
N PHE A 471 8.12 4.63 12.71
CA PHE A 471 8.71 5.11 13.97
C PHE A 471 8.41 4.20 15.16
N LEU A 472 7.15 3.73 15.28
CA LEU A 472 6.77 2.76 16.31
C LEU A 472 7.58 1.45 16.19
N SER A 473 7.93 1.04 14.98
CA SER A 473 8.76 -0.14 14.72
C SER A 473 10.21 0.00 15.23
N ARG A 474 10.67 1.25 15.41
CA ARG A 474 11.98 1.60 15.96
C ARG A 474 11.90 2.07 17.42
N GLU A 475 10.80 1.78 18.10
CA GLU A 475 10.58 2.15 19.51
C GLU A 475 10.64 3.66 19.77
N ILE A 476 10.20 4.47 18.80
CA ILE A 476 10.05 5.92 18.97
C ILE A 476 8.58 6.21 19.31
N PRO A 477 8.27 6.94 20.40
CA PRO A 477 6.91 7.38 20.68
C PRO A 477 6.31 8.15 19.51
N ALA A 478 5.06 7.84 19.18
CA ALA A 478 4.38 8.48 18.07
C ALA A 478 2.93 8.83 18.41
N LEU A 479 2.50 10.00 17.95
CA LEU A 479 1.09 10.42 17.93
C LEU A 479 0.58 10.41 16.50
N PHE A 480 -0.66 9.97 16.30
CA PHE A 480 -1.31 10.02 14.99
C PHE A 480 -2.61 10.82 15.06
N GLY A 481 -2.65 11.91 14.31
CA GLY A 481 -3.84 12.73 14.12
C GLY A 481 -4.60 12.28 12.87
N ILE A 482 -5.85 11.88 13.05
CA ILE A 482 -6.73 11.43 11.97
C ILE A 482 -8.21 11.71 12.31
N THR A 483 -9.06 11.79 11.28
CA THR A 483 -10.51 11.74 11.40
C THR A 483 -10.97 10.52 12.21
N GLU A 484 -12.12 10.64 12.90
CA GLU A 484 -12.67 9.53 13.67
C GLU A 484 -13.15 8.36 12.82
N ASN A 485 -13.71 8.64 11.64
CA ASN A 485 -14.31 7.61 10.80
C ASN A 485 -13.86 7.81 9.36
N PHE A 486 -13.42 6.71 8.73
CA PHE A 486 -13.19 6.69 7.28
C PHE A 486 -14.47 7.03 6.53
N HIS A 487 -14.32 7.67 5.39
CA HIS A 487 -15.42 8.07 4.51
C HIS A 487 -15.37 7.33 3.17
N ASP A 488 -16.49 7.36 2.45
CA ASP A 488 -16.66 6.63 1.18
C ASP A 488 -15.85 7.22 0.01
N ASP A 489 -15.31 8.43 0.19
CA ASP A 489 -14.46 9.10 -0.81
C ASP A 489 -12.97 8.71 -0.70
N TYR A 490 -12.53 8.11 0.41
CA TYR A 490 -11.12 7.71 0.62
C TYR A 490 -10.63 6.81 -0.52
N HIS A 491 -9.46 7.11 -1.10
CA HIS A 491 -8.88 6.46 -2.28
C HIS A 491 -9.80 6.45 -3.52
N THR A 492 -10.50 7.57 -3.77
CA THR A 492 -11.35 7.72 -4.96
C THR A 492 -11.18 9.09 -5.61
N PRO A 493 -11.60 9.28 -6.88
CA PRO A 493 -11.63 10.58 -7.53
C PRO A 493 -12.49 11.63 -6.82
N ASP A 494 -13.37 11.17 -5.92
CA ASP A 494 -14.31 12.02 -5.20
C ASP A 494 -13.71 12.64 -3.94
N ASP A 495 -12.46 12.31 -3.56
CA ASP A 495 -11.77 12.98 -2.45
C ASP A 495 -11.27 14.37 -2.85
N THR A 496 -12.15 15.36 -2.66
CA THR A 496 -12.09 16.68 -3.27
C THR A 496 -12.20 17.78 -2.21
N SER A 497 -11.58 18.94 -2.47
CA SER A 497 -11.38 20.00 -1.48
C SER A 497 -12.68 20.63 -0.97
N ASP A 498 -13.75 20.63 -1.77
CA ASP A 498 -15.07 21.16 -1.39
C ASP A 498 -15.74 20.38 -0.27
N LYS A 499 -15.27 19.16 0.01
CA LYS A 499 -15.81 18.30 1.06
C LYS A 499 -15.04 18.38 2.39
N ILE A 500 -14.01 19.21 2.45
CA ILE A 500 -13.14 19.36 3.61
C ILE A 500 -13.75 20.34 4.62
N ASN A 501 -13.78 19.93 5.89
CA ASN A 501 -14.09 20.82 7.01
C ASN A 501 -12.80 21.52 7.46
N PHE A 502 -12.38 22.54 6.70
CA PHE A 502 -11.10 23.22 6.92
C PHE A 502 -11.04 23.98 8.26
N VAL A 503 -12.18 24.36 8.85
CA VAL A 503 -12.23 24.93 10.20
C VAL A 503 -11.83 23.90 11.24
N ALA A 504 -12.42 22.70 11.20
CA ALA A 504 -12.06 21.62 12.11
C ALA A 504 -10.63 21.12 11.87
N GLY A 505 -10.19 21.01 10.61
CA GLY A 505 -8.81 20.65 10.29
C GLY A 505 -7.79 21.64 10.87
N MET A 506 -8.06 22.95 10.81
CA MET A 506 -7.20 23.95 11.45
C MET A 506 -7.26 23.89 12.98
N GLN A 507 -8.42 23.59 13.58
CA GLN A 507 -8.53 23.37 15.03
C GLN A 507 -7.69 22.16 15.50
N MET A 508 -7.70 21.08 14.73
CA MET A 508 -6.84 19.91 14.98
C MET A 508 -5.35 20.25 14.79
N THR A 509 -5.03 21.05 13.77
CA THR A 509 -3.68 21.57 13.54
C THR A 509 -3.16 22.38 14.73
N ARG A 510 -4.00 23.26 15.32
CA ARG A 510 -3.68 24.01 16.54
C ARG A 510 -3.46 23.10 17.75
N LEU A 511 -4.33 22.10 17.95
CA LEU A 511 -4.16 21.11 19.01
C LEU A 511 -2.77 20.44 18.94
N PHE A 512 -2.34 20.02 17.75
CA PHE A 512 -1.03 19.42 17.58
C PHE A 512 0.11 20.43 17.72
N ALA A 513 -0.05 21.66 17.27
CA ALA A 513 0.93 22.72 17.51
C ALA A 513 1.19 22.90 19.03
N ASP A 514 0.13 22.90 19.85
CA ASP A 514 0.23 23.01 21.31
C ASP A 514 0.93 21.79 21.94
N ILE A 515 0.60 20.58 21.48
CA ILE A 515 1.25 19.34 21.92
C ILE A 515 2.74 19.35 21.57
N ILE A 516 3.07 19.71 20.32
CA ILE A 516 4.45 19.74 19.82
C ILE A 516 5.27 20.79 20.55
N GLN A 517 4.73 22.00 20.76
CA GLN A 517 5.40 23.04 21.51
C GLN A 517 5.67 22.59 22.95
N SER A 518 4.66 22.01 23.62
CA SER A 518 4.80 21.48 24.97
C SER A 518 5.89 20.40 25.05
N ALA A 519 5.84 19.43 24.12
CA ALA A 519 6.84 18.36 24.04
C ALA A 519 8.25 18.89 23.71
N ALA A 520 8.36 19.94 22.90
CA ALA A 520 9.65 20.54 22.55
C ALA A 520 10.35 21.23 23.73
N LEU A 521 9.58 21.69 24.72
CA LEU A 521 10.08 22.44 25.88
C LEU A 521 10.26 21.58 27.15
N LEU A 522 9.81 20.32 27.14
CA LEU A 522 9.97 19.44 28.29
C LEU A 522 11.45 19.17 28.60
N PRO A 523 11.90 19.31 29.87
CA PRO A 523 13.29 18.97 30.22
C PRO A 523 13.63 17.51 29.91
N ASP A 524 12.70 16.61 30.24
CA ASP A 524 12.86 15.18 30.03
C ASP A 524 12.34 14.75 28.65
N ARG A 525 13.04 13.82 28.01
CA ARG A 525 12.59 13.19 26.76
C ARG A 525 11.40 12.28 27.01
N THR A 526 10.41 12.34 26.10
CA THR A 526 9.36 11.33 25.98
C THR A 526 9.99 9.99 25.59
N SER A 527 10.23 9.13 26.59
CA SER A 527 10.87 7.82 26.41
C SER A 527 9.83 6.76 26.03
N TRP A 528 10.22 5.77 25.24
CA TRP A 528 9.34 4.67 24.82
C TRP A 528 8.74 3.90 25.99
N VAL A 529 7.44 3.58 25.86
CA VAL A 529 6.74 2.66 26.74
C VAL A 529 6.45 1.37 25.98
N PRO A 530 7.01 0.21 26.39
CA PRO A 530 6.71 -1.07 25.77
C PRO A 530 5.23 -1.39 25.80
N ARG A 531 4.75 -2.12 24.80
CA ARG A 531 3.32 -2.46 24.70
C ARG A 531 2.78 -3.20 25.93
N SER A 532 3.58 -4.03 26.59
CA SER A 532 3.24 -4.72 27.84
C SER A 532 2.98 -3.79 29.03
N GLU A 533 3.48 -2.55 28.98
CA GLU A 533 3.35 -1.58 30.08
C GLU A 533 2.25 -0.53 29.82
N ARG A 534 1.67 -0.53 28.61
CA ARG A 534 0.59 0.38 28.19
C ARG A 534 -0.75 -0.09 28.78
N GLY A 535 -0.99 0.23 30.05
CA GLY A 535 -2.25 -0.09 30.75
C GLY A 535 -2.12 -0.16 32.27
N SER A 536 -0.92 -0.43 32.80
CA SER A 536 -0.64 -0.56 34.24
C SER A 536 -0.68 0.78 35.01
N ARG A 537 -0.69 1.93 34.32
CA ARG A 537 -0.70 3.29 34.92
C ARG A 537 -2.09 3.92 35.07
N ARG A 538 -3.18 3.14 35.05
CA ARG A 538 -4.52 3.68 35.34
C ARG A 538 -4.71 3.94 36.84
N SER A 539 -4.60 5.21 37.22
CA SER A 539 -5.17 5.73 38.46
C SER A 539 -6.68 5.48 38.48
N ALA A 540 -7.16 5.06 39.65
CA ALA A 540 -8.53 4.68 39.94
C ALA A 540 -9.56 5.80 39.66
N ASN A 541 -10.72 5.38 39.13
CA ASN A 541 -12.03 6.04 39.02
C ASN A 541 -12.49 6.34 37.59
N ASN A 542 -13.25 5.42 37.01
CA ASN A 542 -14.68 5.62 36.76
C ASN A 542 -15.25 4.43 35.97
N ASP A 543 -16.10 3.65 36.64
CA ASP A 543 -17.02 2.71 36.01
C ASP A 543 -18.09 3.48 35.23
N THR A 544 -18.09 3.37 33.92
CA THR A 544 -19.31 3.45 33.10
C THR A 544 -19.11 2.64 31.82
N PRO A 545 -20.05 1.76 31.43
CA PRO A 545 -19.77 0.72 30.45
C PRO A 545 -19.85 1.26 29.01
N SER A 546 -18.73 1.22 28.30
CA SER A 546 -18.65 1.53 26.87
C SER A 546 -19.26 0.38 26.04
N ARG A 547 -20.28 0.73 25.25
CA ARG A 547 -20.90 -0.11 24.23
C ARG A 547 -20.07 0.01 22.94
N SER A 548 -19.08 -0.88 22.71
CA SER A 548 -18.58 -1.30 21.38
C SER A 548 -17.17 -1.92 21.41
N SER A 549 -16.98 -3.09 22.03
CA SER A 549 -15.72 -3.82 21.85
C SER A 549 -15.93 -5.33 21.73
N ILE A 550 -15.15 -5.95 20.83
CA ILE A 550 -14.97 -7.39 20.76
C ILE A 550 -14.53 -7.87 22.14
N ARG A 551 -15.38 -8.65 22.81
CA ARG A 551 -15.23 -9.08 24.22
C ARG A 551 -14.25 -10.25 24.39
N VAL A 552 -13.94 -10.93 23.29
CA VAL A 552 -13.12 -12.14 23.23
C VAL A 552 -11.75 -11.90 22.61
N ARG A 553 -10.78 -12.75 22.93
CA ARG A 553 -9.50 -12.85 22.22
C ARG A 553 -9.34 -14.24 21.64
N PHE A 554 -8.80 -14.31 20.42
CA PHE A 554 -8.40 -15.57 19.82
C PHE A 554 -6.89 -15.80 19.92
N GLY A 555 -6.05 -14.77 19.77
CA GLY A 555 -4.60 -14.88 20.03
C GLY A 555 -3.75 -15.28 18.82
N ILE A 556 -4.07 -14.79 17.62
CA ILE A 556 -3.20 -14.87 16.43
C ILE A 556 -2.72 -13.47 16.01
N ARG A 557 -1.52 -13.40 15.41
CA ARG A 557 -0.97 -12.23 14.73
C ARG A 557 -0.94 -12.51 13.22
N PRO A 558 -1.68 -11.77 12.38
CA PRO A 558 -1.59 -11.90 10.92
C PRO A 558 -0.19 -11.55 10.40
N ASP A 559 0.29 -12.26 9.38
CA ASP A 559 1.59 -12.01 8.72
C ASP A 559 1.49 -10.99 7.57
N SER A 560 0.30 -10.86 6.97
CA SER A 560 -0.05 -9.81 6.02
C SER A 560 -1.46 -9.29 6.27
N TYR A 561 -1.71 -8.04 5.88
CA TYR A 561 -3.03 -7.41 5.83
C TYR A 561 -3.48 -7.20 4.37
N ASP A 562 -2.94 -8.02 3.48
CA ASP A 562 -3.16 -7.97 2.05
C ASP A 562 -4.56 -8.55 1.74
N ASP A 563 -5.45 -7.76 1.15
CA ASP A 563 -6.85 -8.13 0.90
C ASP A 563 -7.00 -9.12 -0.29
N ASP A 564 -5.90 -9.41 -1.01
CA ASP A 564 -5.88 -10.33 -2.16
C ASP A 564 -5.82 -11.82 -1.76
N LEU A 565 -5.69 -12.14 -0.47
CA LEU A 565 -5.53 -13.49 0.06
C LEU A 565 -6.78 -13.92 0.84
N THR A 566 -7.57 -14.87 0.33
CA THR A 566 -8.76 -15.38 1.03
C THR A 566 -8.35 -16.23 2.25
N GLY A 567 -8.42 -15.64 3.44
CA GLY A 567 -8.03 -16.22 4.73
C GLY A 567 -7.01 -15.38 5.48
N ILE A 568 -6.76 -15.72 6.74
CA ILE A 568 -5.75 -15.02 7.57
C ILE A 568 -4.54 -15.92 7.76
N LEU A 569 -3.41 -15.50 7.18
CA LEU A 569 -2.12 -16.15 7.41
C LEU A 569 -1.63 -15.81 8.82
N VAL A 570 -1.47 -16.83 9.66
CA VAL A 570 -1.02 -16.71 11.04
C VAL A 570 0.49 -16.52 11.06
N GLY A 571 0.97 -15.29 11.18
CA GLY A 571 2.40 -14.93 11.36
C GLY A 571 2.89 -15.08 12.81
N GLY A 572 2.01 -15.45 13.74
CA GLY A 572 2.36 -15.74 15.12
C GLY A 572 1.14 -16.12 15.96
N VAL A 573 1.36 -16.89 17.03
CA VAL A 573 0.33 -17.26 18.00
C VAL A 573 0.75 -16.75 19.37
N THR A 574 -0.20 -16.20 20.13
CA THR A 574 0.03 -15.70 21.50
C THR A 574 0.10 -16.88 22.47
N GLU A 575 1.21 -16.99 23.19
CA GLU A 575 1.42 -18.00 24.26
C GLU A 575 0.30 -17.89 25.32
N GLY A 576 -0.29 -19.02 25.70
CA GLY A 576 -1.43 -19.14 26.61
C GLY A 576 -2.76 -18.65 26.05
N GLY A 577 -2.85 -18.28 24.77
CA GLY A 577 -4.07 -17.79 24.13
C GLY A 577 -4.97 -18.89 23.54
N SER A 578 -6.23 -18.56 23.25
CA SER A 578 -7.23 -19.48 22.69
C SER A 578 -6.79 -20.22 21.42
N ALA A 579 -6.00 -19.57 20.57
CA ALA A 579 -5.46 -20.13 19.35
C ALA A 579 -4.39 -21.18 19.63
N GLU A 580 -3.49 -20.94 20.59
CA GLU A 580 -2.49 -21.92 21.00
C GLU A 580 -3.15 -23.13 21.66
N GLU A 581 -4.10 -22.90 22.57
CA GLU A 581 -4.87 -23.96 23.22
C GLU A 581 -5.67 -24.81 22.22
N ALA A 582 -6.17 -24.18 21.15
CA ALA A 582 -6.85 -24.88 20.06
C ALA A 582 -5.89 -25.63 19.12
N GLY A 583 -4.57 -25.43 19.28
CA GLY A 583 -3.52 -26.07 18.49
C GLY A 583 -3.19 -25.35 17.18
N VAL A 584 -3.58 -24.07 17.03
CA VAL A 584 -3.18 -23.20 15.90
C VAL A 584 -1.69 -22.88 16.01
N GLN A 585 -0.99 -22.81 14.88
CA GLN A 585 0.44 -22.58 14.79
C GLN A 585 0.77 -21.45 13.81
N ALA A 586 1.94 -20.84 13.96
CA ALA A 586 2.46 -19.92 12.95
C ALA A 586 2.65 -20.66 11.62
N GLY A 587 2.22 -20.04 10.52
CA GLY A 587 2.14 -20.64 9.19
C GLY A 587 0.78 -21.23 8.82
N ASP A 588 -0.17 -21.32 9.77
CA ASP A 588 -1.55 -21.71 9.48
C ASP A 588 -2.31 -20.64 8.69
N LEU A 589 -3.23 -21.07 7.81
CA LEU A 589 -4.16 -20.18 7.13
C LEU A 589 -5.60 -20.41 7.64
N LEU A 590 -6.08 -19.51 8.50
CA LEU A 590 -7.44 -19.53 9.04
C LEU A 590 -8.45 -19.09 7.97
N VAL A 591 -9.41 -19.95 7.62
CA VAL A 591 -10.42 -19.66 6.57
C VAL A 591 -11.85 -19.93 6.98
N GLY A 592 -12.07 -20.47 8.17
CA GLY A 592 -13.42 -20.80 8.61
C GLY A 592 -13.58 -20.54 10.10
N TRP A 593 -14.76 -20.02 10.43
CA TRP A 593 -15.17 -19.69 11.78
C TRP A 593 -16.65 -20.07 11.93
N ASN A 594 -16.91 -21.15 12.66
CA ASN A 594 -18.18 -21.87 12.67
C ASN A 594 -18.63 -22.24 11.24
N GLU A 595 -19.79 -21.76 10.82
CA GLU A 595 -20.35 -21.97 9.48
C GLU A 595 -19.91 -20.88 8.49
N ASN A 596 -19.20 -19.83 8.96
CA ASN A 596 -18.81 -18.68 8.17
C ASN A 596 -17.40 -18.82 7.59
N THR A 597 -17.21 -18.33 6.37
CA THR A 597 -15.91 -18.22 5.72
C THR A 597 -15.16 -17.00 6.27
N VAL A 598 -13.88 -17.15 6.54
CA VAL A 598 -12.97 -16.06 6.92
C VAL A 598 -12.21 -15.64 5.67
N GLU A 599 -12.56 -14.48 5.11
CA GLU A 599 -11.98 -13.97 3.87
C GLU A 599 -10.74 -13.10 4.11
N ASN A 600 -10.75 -12.26 5.15
CA ASN A 600 -9.63 -11.41 5.52
C ASN A 600 -9.69 -11.06 7.02
N VAL A 601 -8.68 -10.31 7.50
CA VAL A 601 -8.59 -9.91 8.91
C VAL A 601 -9.79 -9.07 9.34
N ARG A 602 -10.34 -8.21 8.46
CA ARG A 602 -11.47 -7.35 8.77
C ARG A 602 -12.77 -8.15 8.97
N GLY A 603 -13.10 -9.06 8.05
CA GLY A 603 -14.28 -9.92 8.16
C GLY A 603 -14.21 -10.84 9.38
N TRP A 604 -13.04 -11.37 9.70
CA TRP A 604 -12.85 -12.17 10.91
C TRP A 604 -13.06 -11.38 12.21
N MET A 605 -12.66 -10.10 12.24
CA MET A 605 -12.89 -9.24 13.39
C MET A 605 -14.38 -8.95 13.61
N GLU A 606 -15.22 -8.99 12.56
CA GLU A 606 -16.67 -8.95 12.70
C GLU A 606 -17.23 -10.21 13.34
N LEU A 607 -16.76 -11.39 12.91
CA LEU A 607 -17.15 -12.68 13.49
C LEU A 607 -16.79 -12.79 14.98
N LEU A 608 -15.66 -12.20 15.39
CA LEU A 608 -15.27 -12.12 16.80
C LEU A 608 -16.22 -11.27 17.66
N ARG A 609 -16.92 -10.28 17.09
CA ARG A 609 -17.86 -9.42 17.84
C ARG A 609 -19.09 -10.18 18.33
N GLU A 610 -19.44 -11.27 17.64
CA GLU A 610 -20.63 -12.06 17.91
C GLU A 610 -20.47 -12.98 19.13
N HIS A 611 -19.27 -13.07 19.70
CA HIS A 611 -18.92 -14.03 20.73
C HIS A 611 -18.64 -13.42 22.10
N ASP A 612 -18.88 -14.24 23.12
CA ASP A 612 -18.62 -13.95 24.53
C ASP A 612 -17.46 -14.80 25.10
N PRO A 613 -16.73 -14.30 26.11
CA PRO A 613 -15.71 -15.09 26.80
C PRO A 613 -16.26 -16.42 27.30
N GLY A 614 -15.60 -17.52 26.94
CA GLY A 614 -16.02 -18.88 27.25
C GLY A 614 -16.71 -19.61 26.10
N ASP A 615 -17.15 -18.90 25.04
CA ASP A 615 -17.71 -19.50 23.84
C ASP A 615 -16.73 -20.49 23.19
N VAL A 616 -17.26 -21.58 22.64
CA VAL A 616 -16.47 -22.56 21.88
C VAL A 616 -16.83 -22.45 20.42
N VAL A 617 -15.85 -22.11 19.59
CA VAL A 617 -16.01 -21.97 18.15
C VAL A 617 -15.31 -23.10 17.42
N ALA A 618 -15.89 -23.54 16.31
CA ALA A 618 -15.22 -24.42 15.36
C ALA A 618 -14.39 -23.55 14.41
N ILE A 619 -13.09 -23.79 14.32
CA ILE A 619 -12.22 -23.05 13.41
C ILE A 619 -11.71 -23.99 12.34
N THR A 620 -11.55 -23.47 11.13
CA THR A 620 -10.96 -24.21 10.01
C THR A 620 -9.65 -23.55 9.63
N VAL A 621 -8.55 -24.24 9.87
CA VAL A 621 -7.20 -23.82 9.45
C VAL A 621 -6.68 -24.74 8.35
N VAL A 622 -5.81 -24.25 7.48
CA VAL A 622 -4.96 -25.12 6.68
C VAL A 622 -3.54 -25.00 7.17
N ARG A 623 -2.97 -26.16 7.46
CA ARG A 623 -1.57 -26.36 7.77
C ARG A 623 -0.99 -27.29 6.71
N ASP A 624 0.07 -26.88 6.05
CA ASP A 624 0.77 -27.69 5.04
C ASP A 624 -0.18 -28.27 3.96
N GLY A 625 -1.15 -27.46 3.51
CA GLY A 625 -2.13 -27.83 2.49
C GLY A 625 -3.29 -28.73 2.97
N LYS A 626 -3.32 -29.13 4.26
CA LYS A 626 -4.40 -29.97 4.82
C LYS A 626 -5.37 -29.15 5.66
N THR A 627 -6.66 -29.27 5.34
CA THR A 627 -7.72 -28.63 6.13
C THR A 627 -7.90 -29.34 7.46
N MET A 628 -7.77 -28.61 8.55
CA MET A 628 -7.97 -29.08 9.91
C MET A 628 -9.14 -28.31 10.54
N GLN A 629 -10.08 -29.04 11.12
CA GLN A 629 -11.06 -28.44 12.02
C GLN A 629 -10.58 -28.56 13.45
N LEU A 630 -10.46 -27.41 14.12
CA LEU A 630 -10.08 -27.31 15.52
C LEU A 630 -11.24 -26.68 16.29
N LYS A 631 -11.26 -26.90 17.61
CA LYS A 631 -12.23 -26.23 18.49
C LYS A 631 -11.46 -25.30 19.42
N ALA A 632 -11.82 -24.03 19.42
CA ALA A 632 -11.20 -23.04 20.28
C ALA A 632 -12.19 -22.54 21.32
N ARG A 633 -11.79 -22.56 22.60
CA ARG A 633 -12.52 -21.85 23.65
C ARG A 633 -11.99 -20.42 23.69
N LEU A 634 -12.85 -19.47 23.40
CA LEU A 634 -12.50 -18.05 23.36
C LEU A 634 -12.30 -17.52 24.77
N GLN A 635 -11.12 -16.97 25.02
CA GLN A 635 -10.80 -16.35 26.29
C GLN A 635 -11.32 -14.92 26.31
N GLY A 636 -11.59 -14.42 27.52
CA GLY A 636 -11.85 -13.01 27.71
C GLY A 636 -10.64 -12.20 27.30
N ARG A 637 -10.88 -11.04 26.68
CA ARG A 637 -9.83 -10.05 26.56
C ARG A 637 -9.60 -9.51 27.97
N ASP A 638 -8.59 -10.03 28.67
CA ASP A 638 -8.32 -9.64 30.06
C ASP A 638 -8.37 -8.12 30.19
N THR A 639 -9.24 -7.65 31.08
CA THR A 639 -9.34 -6.25 31.49
C THR A 639 -8.18 -5.85 32.42
N GLU A 640 -7.27 -6.76 32.75
CA GLU A 640 -6.11 -6.54 33.60
C GLU A 640 -4.97 -7.45 33.15
N GLY A 641 -3.81 -6.87 32.83
CA GLY A 641 -2.60 -7.57 32.40
C GLY A 641 -1.68 -6.64 31.66
#